data_AF-A0A964R2F4-F1
#
_entry.id   AF-A0A964R2F4-F1
#
_cell.length_a   1.000
_cell.length_b   1.000
_cell.length_c   1.000
_cell.angle_alpha   90.00
_cell.angle_beta   90.00
_cell.angle_gamma   90.00
#
_symmetry.space_group_name_H-M   'P 1'
#
loop_
_entity.id
_entity.type
_entity.pdbx_description
1 polymer ?
#
loop_
_entity_poly.entity_id
_entity_poly.type
_entity_poly.pdbx_seq_one_letter_code
_entity_poly.pdbx_strand_id
1 'polypeptide(L)'
;MKTLSHSVRWRRARCPGVLAALVCATLLLAPRTTVVASTDYAPAVTRLVTCSKYYTTGYGKQFVVIHDMEGYYLTGISYLNRCDLNTSGSYNVAVSIHYCVNGLKDYSTDAERGEISQLVRESNYAWHAGCWNRYSTGTEHEGFASNPAWYTEEMYQASALLHRHLCDKFGIAKDRNHVIAHGQKSVAGWPAYASANFGIDPYCNTHTDPGPYWDWTHFMNLLIGGADDAAFVSKTVANGANFNPGQAFSCTFTMNNNGTTTWTASGGSGYTLNNYSGTLTAGTFATPPAANVAPGANASFTVNFTAPAAPGSYTANFQMNSASLVYFGDQVALTINVVSPGPTITTQPASKTVAPGVNTTFSVAATGSGALSYQWRKDGANLANGTKYSGVTGTTLTITNVQQTDVGNYNVNVTDANGTVASASAALAVSTLVAFNETFEACNMNNWGLASNTASPGAVMLASSTAQNHTSGGTCSALVTNSLCRMYRNIGAEVAGRGKATFWIYDTYAGLQTRVFTEVRSYSGSGFEQGSLSQLLAIGKYNTVTLPGEVFDATKYQGRIVNGANAGWFNLNGAGAPIRSTGWHKFEIERLADSSTVNWYVDGVLCRTFTGLTLPAWDCVVVGSVGSGSTVGDAWVDDFKVEYYDPPTISSSPTNKTVVAGNSATFTVVAANTVTGYQWRKNGVNLINGGNISGATTATLTVSNAQAGDAANYDAVVSNGAGPVYSAAAALKVAPAITSQPVASTNLPGGTATFTVAAAGQTTLTYRWRLNGTNLSDGGRISGAASPTLLLNTVLQGDEGNYSVVVTNTAGTATSASVPLMVLDPPFIITPPADQAVDLGANVTFTVVASGTPPLFYQWRVNDTNIAGATASSFNIASVQLADSGGYSVQVSNAVDTVISLEGVLSLITPPPQLSALDSSGGNFTLTWSALGGKTYRVQYKDNLDDTNWTDLAPDVTATGPTASKSDPLGPAQRFYRVLALD
;
A
#
# COMPACT_ATOMS: atom_id res chain seq x y z
N MET A 1 -47.36 15.63 15.80
CA MET A 1 -47.32 15.89 17.26
C MET A 1 -47.58 14.57 17.98
N LYS A 2 -46.83 14.27 19.06
CA LYS A 2 -46.84 13.00 19.82
C LYS A 2 -46.31 11.81 18.95
N THR A 3 -45.59 10.78 19.41
CA THR A 3 -45.36 10.17 20.73
C THR A 3 -44.45 8.94 20.56
N LEU A 4 -43.80 8.51 21.67
CA LEU A 4 -43.57 7.10 22.12
C LEU A 4 -42.63 6.20 21.29
N SER A 5 -41.97 5.15 21.80
CA SER A 5 -41.49 4.67 23.10
C SER A 5 -40.88 3.28 22.85
N HIS A 6 -39.87 2.90 23.64
CA HIS A 6 -39.59 1.54 24.16
C HIS A 6 -39.27 0.36 23.21
N SER A 7 -38.10 -0.24 23.47
CA SER A 7 -37.74 -1.68 23.59
C SER A 7 -38.37 -2.74 22.68
N VAL A 8 -37.55 -3.66 22.15
CA VAL A 8 -37.66 -5.15 22.30
C VAL A 8 -36.68 -5.90 21.34
N ARG A 9 -36.13 -7.02 21.85
CA ARG A 9 -35.31 -8.07 21.19
C ARG A 9 -36.01 -8.76 20.00
N TRP A 10 -35.26 -9.22 18.98
CA TRP A 10 -35.56 -10.44 18.17
C TRP A 10 -34.24 -11.01 17.61
N ARG A 11 -33.79 -12.22 17.99
CA ARG A 11 -34.08 -13.60 17.50
C ARG A 11 -33.49 -13.97 16.12
N ARG A 12 -32.77 -15.12 16.10
CA ARG A 12 -32.42 -15.95 14.94
C ARG A 12 -33.68 -16.51 14.26
N ALA A 13 -33.69 -16.56 12.93
CA ALA A 13 -34.49 -17.50 12.14
C ALA A 13 -33.81 -17.79 10.78
N ARG A 14 -34.04 -19.01 10.29
CA ARG A 14 -33.42 -19.72 9.15
C ARG A 14 -33.95 -19.29 7.77
N CYS A 15 -33.18 -19.62 6.72
CA CYS A 15 -33.49 -19.57 5.28
C CYS A 15 -34.79 -20.31 4.85
N PRO A 16 -35.27 -20.01 3.62
CA PRO A 16 -35.36 -21.04 2.58
C PRO A 16 -34.89 -20.59 1.17
N GLY A 17 -34.42 -21.55 0.34
CA GLY A 17 -34.04 -21.41 -1.08
C GLY A 17 -35.23 -21.27 -2.05
N VAL A 18 -35.08 -21.10 -3.37
CA VAL A 18 -34.58 -22.11 -4.34
C VAL A 18 -34.53 -21.54 -5.79
N LEU A 19 -33.43 -21.88 -6.50
CA LEU A 19 -33.14 -22.15 -7.94
C LEU A 19 -33.51 -21.23 -9.14
N ALA A 20 -32.49 -20.91 -9.96
CA ALA A 20 -32.20 -21.42 -11.33
C ALA A 20 -30.78 -20.92 -11.77
N ALA A 21 -29.71 -21.73 -11.94
CA ALA A 21 -29.34 -22.64 -13.05
C ALA A 21 -29.30 -21.93 -14.43
N LEU A 22 -28.29 -21.94 -15.31
CA LEU A 22 -27.14 -22.81 -15.64
C LEU A 22 -26.18 -21.94 -16.51
N VAL A 23 -24.85 -22.17 -16.59
CA VAL A 23 -24.18 -22.81 -17.75
C VAL A 23 -22.68 -23.06 -17.42
N CYS A 24 -22.30 -24.32 -17.64
CA CYS A 24 -20.98 -24.94 -17.92
C CYS A 24 -19.74 -24.58 -17.09
N ALA A 25 -19.46 -25.48 -16.13
CA ALA A 25 -18.13 -25.84 -15.68
C ALA A 25 -17.66 -27.13 -16.38
N THR A 26 -16.44 -27.12 -16.92
CA THR A 26 -15.46 -28.23 -16.89
C THR A 26 -14.11 -27.69 -17.37
N LEU A 27 -13.16 -27.49 -16.47
CA LEU A 27 -11.82 -28.12 -16.48
C LEU A 27 -10.93 -27.52 -15.38
N LEU A 28 -10.33 -28.44 -14.62
CA LEU A 28 -9.04 -28.35 -13.91
C LEU A 28 -8.95 -27.47 -12.65
N LEU A 29 -9.11 -28.17 -11.52
CA LEU A 29 -8.35 -27.93 -10.29
C LEU A 29 -6.84 -27.87 -10.61
N ALA A 30 -6.29 -26.66 -10.59
CA ALA A 30 -4.88 -26.42 -10.33
C ALA A 30 -4.81 -25.38 -9.21
N PRO A 31 -4.19 -25.65 -8.05
CA PRO A 31 -3.76 -24.57 -7.19
C PRO A 31 -2.76 -23.74 -7.99
N ARG A 32 -2.98 -22.43 -8.07
CA ARG A 32 -1.99 -21.48 -8.58
C ARG A 32 -0.71 -21.71 -7.79
N THR A 33 0.27 -22.31 -8.45
CA THR A 33 1.68 -22.21 -8.11
C THR A 33 2.08 -20.75 -8.31
N THR A 34 1.96 -19.94 -7.27
CA THR A 34 2.91 -18.85 -7.10
C THR A 34 4.25 -19.50 -6.76
N VAL A 35 4.98 -19.88 -7.81
CA VAL A 35 6.44 -19.98 -7.74
C VAL A 35 6.92 -18.53 -7.59
N VAL A 36 7.02 -18.08 -6.36
CA VAL A 36 8.08 -17.16 -5.97
C VAL A 36 9.17 -18.05 -5.43
N ALA A 37 10.01 -18.56 -6.33
CA ALA A 37 11.36 -18.93 -5.93
C ALA A 37 12.08 -17.60 -5.64
N SER A 38 12.07 -17.17 -4.38
CA SER A 38 13.06 -16.21 -3.93
C SER A 38 14.32 -17.00 -3.58
N THR A 39 15.47 -16.55 -4.07
CA THR A 39 16.82 -17.04 -3.74
C THR A 39 16.92 -17.41 -2.26
N ASP A 40 16.79 -18.71 -1.99
CA ASP A 40 16.58 -19.33 -0.69
C ASP A 40 17.82 -19.28 0.19
N TYR A 41 18.01 -18.14 0.84
CA TYR A 41 18.15 -18.21 2.29
C TYR A 41 17.08 -17.30 2.89
N ALA A 42 16.05 -17.91 3.49
CA ALA A 42 15.21 -17.17 4.43
C ALA A 42 16.11 -16.62 5.57
N PRO A 43 15.83 -15.44 6.15
CA PRO A 43 16.46 -15.09 7.41
C PRO A 43 16.16 -16.23 8.38
N ALA A 44 17.20 -16.78 9.02
CA ALA A 44 17.07 -17.76 10.08
C ALA A 44 15.89 -17.36 10.97
N VAL A 45 14.91 -18.27 11.10
CA VAL A 45 13.60 -18.06 11.71
C VAL A 45 13.61 -16.97 12.78
N THR A 46 12.78 -15.94 12.60
CA THR A 46 12.63 -14.72 13.42
C THR A 46 12.18 -14.94 14.87
N ARG A 47 12.25 -16.18 15.37
CA ARG A 47 12.02 -16.51 16.76
C ARG A 47 12.79 -17.78 17.16
N LEU A 48 14.11 -17.67 17.30
CA LEU A 48 14.81 -18.50 18.26
C LEU A 48 14.17 -18.21 19.64
N VAL A 49 13.31 -19.11 20.12
CA VAL A 49 12.78 -19.04 21.49
C VAL A 49 13.99 -18.89 22.41
N THR A 50 13.93 -17.93 23.32
CA THR A 50 15.00 -17.64 24.30
C THR A 50 15.38 -18.89 25.09
N CYS A 51 16.37 -19.65 24.61
CA CYS A 51 17.13 -20.55 25.47
C CYS A 51 18.10 -19.69 26.26
N SER A 52 17.70 -19.30 27.47
CA SER A 52 18.51 -18.52 28.40
C SER A 52 19.42 -19.40 29.29
N LYS A 53 19.60 -20.68 28.96
CA LYS A 53 20.41 -21.59 29.77
C LYS A 53 21.36 -22.43 28.91
N TYR A 54 22.66 -22.22 29.13
CA TYR A 54 23.72 -23.16 28.81
C TYR A 54 23.70 -24.33 29.81
N TYR A 55 24.08 -25.54 29.38
CA TYR A 55 24.16 -26.70 30.27
C TYR A 55 25.48 -26.73 31.00
N THR A 56 25.45 -27.00 32.31
CA THR A 56 26.65 -27.34 33.06
C THR A 56 26.91 -28.84 32.97
N THR A 57 28.10 -29.24 32.56
CA THR A 57 28.57 -30.61 32.83
C THR A 57 28.59 -30.84 34.35
N GLY A 58 28.70 -32.10 34.80
CA GLY A 58 28.94 -32.42 36.21
C GLY A 58 30.18 -31.73 36.83
N TYR A 59 30.98 -31.02 36.02
CA TYR A 59 32.18 -30.28 36.39
C TYR A 59 32.07 -28.75 36.20
N GLY A 60 30.85 -28.21 36.04
CA GLY A 60 30.60 -26.76 36.05
C GLY A 60 30.98 -25.99 34.77
N LYS A 61 31.13 -26.68 33.63
CA LYS A 61 31.45 -26.08 32.31
C LYS A 61 30.18 -25.89 31.49
N GLN A 62 30.01 -24.71 30.87
CA GLN A 62 28.81 -24.37 30.11
C GLN A 62 28.98 -24.66 28.61
N PHE A 63 28.13 -25.51 28.01
CA PHE A 63 28.26 -25.89 26.59
C PHE A 63 26.92 -25.97 25.85
N VAL A 64 26.98 -25.85 24.52
CA VAL A 64 25.88 -26.09 23.58
C VAL A 64 26.42 -26.92 22.41
N VAL A 65 25.76 -28.03 22.08
CA VAL A 65 26.05 -28.81 20.87
C VAL A 65 24.96 -28.53 19.84
N ILE A 66 25.40 -28.25 18.63
CA ILE A 66 24.62 -28.01 17.44
C ILE A 66 24.66 -29.28 16.59
N HIS A 67 23.49 -29.84 16.29
CA HIS A 67 23.35 -31.02 15.42
C HIS A 67 22.77 -30.64 14.07
N ASP A 68 23.46 -31.09 13.03
CA ASP A 68 23.14 -30.83 11.63
C ASP A 68 22.88 -32.19 10.96
N MET A 69 21.61 -32.61 10.90
CA MET A 69 21.20 -33.96 10.50
C MET A 69 20.47 -34.02 9.14
N GLU A 70 20.62 -35.15 8.43
CA GLU A 70 19.74 -35.60 7.34
C GLU A 70 18.81 -36.73 7.85
N GLY A 71 17.52 -36.69 7.47
CA GLY A 71 16.45 -37.45 8.12
C GLY A 71 16.35 -38.95 7.77
N TYR A 72 15.98 -39.77 8.76
CA TYR A 72 15.43 -41.12 8.52
C TYR A 72 14.24 -41.55 9.41
N TYR A 73 13.72 -40.69 10.31
CA TYR A 73 12.58 -41.08 11.18
C TYR A 73 11.50 -40.01 11.24
N LEU A 74 10.61 -40.04 10.25
CA LEU A 74 9.36 -39.28 10.22
C LEU A 74 8.28 -40.00 11.02
N THR A 75 7.83 -39.45 12.16
CA THR A 75 6.42 -39.33 12.57
C THR A 75 6.26 -38.81 14.03
N GLY A 76 5.85 -37.54 14.22
CA GLY A 76 4.97 -37.14 15.33
C GLY A 76 5.49 -36.21 16.47
N ILE A 77 5.21 -34.90 16.30
CA ILE A 77 4.83 -33.78 17.22
C ILE A 77 5.74 -33.36 18.41
N SER A 78 6.06 -32.06 18.41
CA SER A 78 6.91 -31.28 19.33
C SER A 78 6.11 -30.35 20.28
N TYR A 79 6.66 -30.05 21.46
CA TYR A 79 6.24 -28.95 22.33
C TYR A 79 7.44 -28.05 22.69
N LEU A 80 7.31 -26.75 22.38
CA LEU A 80 8.02 -25.68 23.06
C LEU A 80 7.05 -25.04 24.07
N ASN A 81 7.06 -25.52 25.32
CA ASN A 81 6.69 -24.68 26.48
C ASN A 81 7.16 -25.27 27.83
N ARG A 82 7.60 -24.36 28.71
CA ARG A 82 7.93 -24.47 30.16
C ARG A 82 9.30 -25.06 30.57
N CYS A 83 10.08 -24.21 31.24
CA CYS A 83 11.13 -24.59 32.18
C CYS A 83 10.63 -24.50 33.64
N ASP A 84 9.46 -25.08 33.93
CA ASP A 84 8.97 -25.23 35.30
C ASP A 84 9.25 -26.65 35.80
N LEU A 85 9.60 -26.80 37.08
CA LEU A 85 9.70 -28.10 37.76
C LEU A 85 8.37 -28.87 37.62
N ASN A 86 8.41 -30.18 37.36
CA ASN A 86 7.21 -30.99 37.54
C ASN A 86 6.85 -31.06 39.04
N THR A 87 5.62 -31.45 39.35
CA THR A 87 5.01 -31.51 40.69
C THR A 87 5.74 -32.39 41.73
N SER A 88 6.88 -32.98 41.37
CA SER A 88 7.73 -33.83 42.20
C SER A 88 9.15 -33.31 42.41
N GLY A 89 9.52 -32.13 41.88
CA GLY A 89 10.77 -31.46 42.25
C GLY A 89 12.08 -32.07 41.71
N SER A 90 12.03 -32.97 40.73
CA SER A 90 13.24 -33.51 40.06
C SER A 90 13.48 -32.86 38.70
N TYR A 91 14.74 -32.52 38.42
CA TYR A 91 15.20 -32.03 37.13
C TYR A 91 15.07 -33.13 36.06
N ASN A 92 14.42 -32.83 34.94
CA ASN A 92 14.48 -33.65 33.74
C ASN A 92 15.64 -33.12 32.87
N VAL A 93 16.68 -33.94 32.72
CA VAL A 93 17.85 -33.71 31.87
C VAL A 93 17.54 -34.14 30.44
N ALA A 94 17.70 -33.24 29.45
CA ALA A 94 18.10 -33.50 28.05
C ALA A 94 17.68 -32.37 27.10
N VAL A 95 18.60 -31.58 26.50
CA VAL A 95 18.32 -30.86 25.24
C VAL A 95 19.61 -30.59 24.43
N SER A 96 19.56 -30.91 23.14
CA SER A 96 20.44 -30.47 22.03
C SER A 96 19.64 -29.56 21.07
N ILE A 97 20.30 -28.64 20.35
CA ILE A 97 19.65 -27.84 19.29
C ILE A 97 19.85 -28.55 17.96
N HIS A 98 18.77 -28.90 17.28
CA HIS A 98 18.80 -29.56 15.98
C HIS A 98 18.24 -28.63 14.90
N TYR A 99 18.94 -28.55 13.77
CA TYR A 99 18.36 -28.08 12.50
C TYR A 99 18.80 -29.01 11.38
N CYS A 100 17.89 -29.30 10.45
CA CYS A 100 18.20 -30.08 9.25
C CYS A 100 18.49 -29.13 8.10
N VAL A 101 19.60 -29.35 7.39
CA VAL A 101 19.90 -28.71 6.09
C VAL A 101 19.96 -29.83 5.06
N ASN A 102 18.96 -29.92 4.17
CA ASN A 102 18.94 -30.99 3.16
C ASN A 102 19.93 -30.69 2.02
N GLY A 103 20.98 -31.52 1.90
CA GLY A 103 22.03 -31.39 0.89
C GLY A 103 21.71 -32.05 -0.45
N LEU A 104 20.98 -33.18 -0.45
CA LEU A 104 20.50 -33.92 -1.62
C LEU A 104 19.05 -34.38 -1.43
N LYS A 105 18.28 -34.42 -2.53
CA LYS A 105 16.90 -34.93 -2.53
C LYS A 105 16.90 -36.35 -3.12
N ASP A 106 16.95 -37.36 -2.27
CA ASP A 106 17.05 -38.75 -2.71
C ASP A 106 15.68 -39.40 -2.98
N TYR A 107 14.61 -38.92 -2.33
CA TYR A 107 13.24 -39.40 -2.52
C TYR A 107 12.26 -38.26 -2.81
N SER A 108 11.14 -38.58 -3.48
CA SER A 108 10.15 -37.58 -3.91
C SER A 108 9.45 -36.86 -2.75
N THR A 109 9.42 -37.48 -1.58
CA THR A 109 8.81 -36.96 -0.33
C THR A 109 9.73 -36.07 0.50
N ASP A 110 11.01 -35.98 0.13
CA ASP A 110 11.97 -35.17 0.86
C ASP A 110 11.74 -33.67 0.58
N ALA A 111 11.95 -32.85 1.61
CA ALA A 111 11.92 -31.39 1.55
C ALA A 111 12.89 -30.86 0.48
N GLU A 112 12.55 -29.74 -0.17
CA GLU A 112 13.38 -29.18 -1.24
C GLU A 112 14.75 -28.73 -0.70
N ARG A 113 15.80 -28.77 -1.54
CA ARG A 113 17.18 -28.42 -1.16
C ARG A 113 17.21 -27.00 -0.59
N GLY A 114 17.71 -26.83 0.64
CA GLY A 114 17.76 -25.54 1.34
C GLY A 114 16.62 -25.26 2.35
N GLU A 115 15.63 -26.14 2.49
CA GLU A 115 14.63 -26.01 3.56
C GLU A 115 15.20 -26.40 4.94
N ILE A 116 15.13 -25.47 5.90
CA ILE A 116 15.53 -25.71 7.30
C ILE A 116 14.34 -26.31 8.08
N SER A 117 14.48 -27.55 8.55
CA SER A 117 13.46 -28.23 9.38
C SER A 117 13.97 -28.45 10.81
N GLN A 118 13.10 -28.28 11.82
CA GLN A 118 13.43 -28.53 13.24
C GLN A 118 12.81 -29.85 13.73
N LEU A 119 13.63 -30.81 14.19
CA LEU A 119 13.21 -32.12 14.73
C LEU A 119 13.96 -32.43 16.03
N VAL A 120 13.31 -32.97 17.07
CA VAL A 120 13.97 -33.31 18.36
C VAL A 120 13.70 -34.77 18.75
N ARG A 121 14.76 -35.57 18.94
CA ARG A 121 14.88 -36.58 20.02
C ARG A 121 16.30 -37.15 20.14
N GLU A 122 16.84 -37.21 21.36
CA GLU A 122 17.60 -38.36 21.85
C GLU A 122 16.99 -38.78 23.20
N SER A 123 16.92 -40.08 23.47
CA SER A 123 16.23 -40.61 24.65
C SER A 123 17.12 -41.38 25.62
N ASN A 124 18.45 -41.36 25.49
CA ASN A 124 19.33 -41.98 26.49
C ASN A 124 20.65 -41.19 26.60
N TYR A 125 20.93 -40.67 27.80
CA TYR A 125 22.21 -40.16 28.30
C TYR A 125 23.26 -39.65 27.28
N ALA A 126 23.36 -38.32 27.11
CA ALA A 126 24.51 -37.70 26.45
C ALA A 126 25.79 -37.86 27.30
N TRP A 127 26.55 -38.93 27.08
CA TRP A 127 27.84 -39.24 27.75
C TRP A 127 29.02 -38.42 27.22
N HIS A 128 28.82 -37.15 26.84
CA HIS A 128 29.71 -36.48 25.87
C HIS A 128 30.68 -35.42 26.40
N ALA A 129 30.60 -35.00 27.66
CA ALA A 129 31.30 -33.79 28.09
C ALA A 129 32.17 -34.01 29.34
N GLY A 130 33.40 -34.49 29.11
CA GLY A 130 34.41 -34.66 30.16
C GLY A 130 35.22 -33.40 30.44
N CYS A 131 35.69 -32.67 29.41
CA CYS A 131 36.71 -31.62 29.62
C CYS A 131 36.68 -30.49 28.55
N TRP A 132 35.66 -29.64 28.54
CA TRP A 132 35.66 -28.41 27.71
C TRP A 132 35.85 -27.14 28.56
N ASN A 133 36.19 -26.00 27.92
CA ASN A 133 36.41 -24.71 28.59
C ASN A 133 35.08 -24.05 29.03
N ARG A 134 35.12 -22.84 29.63
CA ARG A 134 33.96 -22.27 30.36
C ARG A 134 32.73 -22.00 29.46
N TYR A 135 32.94 -21.74 28.16
CA TYR A 135 31.90 -21.59 27.14
C TYR A 135 32.38 -22.23 25.83
N SER A 136 31.71 -23.28 25.35
CA SER A 136 32.07 -23.89 24.06
C SER A 136 30.84 -24.21 23.21
N THR A 137 31.01 -24.11 21.90
CA THR A 137 30.05 -24.58 20.90
C THR A 137 30.65 -25.75 20.13
N GLY A 138 29.84 -26.81 19.97
CA GLY A 138 30.21 -28.02 19.24
C GLY A 138 29.34 -28.20 18.00
N THR A 139 29.92 -28.63 16.88
CA THR A 139 29.15 -29.08 15.70
C THR A 139 29.17 -30.61 15.61
N GLU A 140 28.03 -31.21 15.34
CA GLU A 140 27.84 -32.65 15.14
C GLU A 140 27.02 -32.91 13.86
N HIS A 141 27.48 -33.83 13.02
CA HIS A 141 26.82 -34.21 11.76
C HIS A 141 26.68 -35.73 11.71
N GLU A 142 25.64 -36.29 12.33
CA GLU A 142 25.44 -37.75 12.38
C GLU A 142 25.39 -38.35 10.96
N GLY A 143 26.36 -39.22 10.65
CA GLY A 143 26.33 -40.06 9.44
C GLY A 143 27.27 -39.65 8.31
N PHE A 144 28.07 -38.58 8.47
CA PHE A 144 28.86 -37.98 7.39
C PHE A 144 30.37 -38.31 7.41
N ALA A 145 30.87 -39.05 8.41
CA ALA A 145 32.28 -39.39 8.58
C ALA A 145 32.99 -40.11 7.41
N SER A 146 32.26 -40.76 6.50
CA SER A 146 32.84 -41.71 5.53
C SER A 146 32.92 -41.23 4.08
N ASN A 147 32.35 -40.07 3.71
CA ASN A 147 32.39 -39.57 2.32
C ASN A 147 32.43 -38.02 2.23
N PRO A 148 33.50 -37.42 1.68
CA PRO A 148 33.61 -35.96 1.54
C PRO A 148 32.55 -35.33 0.63
N ALA A 149 31.95 -36.09 -0.30
CA ALA A 149 30.95 -35.57 -1.24
C ALA A 149 29.61 -35.18 -0.59
N TRP A 150 29.45 -35.47 0.70
CA TRP A 150 28.23 -35.19 1.45
C TRP A 150 28.28 -33.87 2.24
N TYR A 151 29.44 -33.19 2.29
CA TYR A 151 29.53 -31.83 2.84
C TYR A 151 29.27 -30.79 1.75
N THR A 152 28.13 -30.11 1.81
CA THR A 152 27.81 -29.02 0.87
C THR A 152 28.20 -27.65 1.42
N GLU A 153 28.42 -26.68 0.54
CA GLU A 153 28.75 -25.29 0.92
C GLU A 153 27.65 -24.67 1.79
N GLU A 154 26.39 -24.98 1.49
CA GLU A 154 25.23 -24.49 2.23
C GLU A 154 25.22 -25.02 3.68
N MET A 155 25.74 -26.23 3.92
CA MET A 155 25.94 -26.76 5.27
C MET A 155 27.00 -25.95 6.01
N TYR A 156 28.18 -25.73 5.42
CA TYR A 156 29.23 -24.90 6.03
C TYR A 156 28.73 -23.50 6.40
N GLN A 157 27.99 -22.85 5.50
CA GLN A 157 27.45 -21.51 5.71
C GLN A 157 26.38 -21.47 6.81
N ALA A 158 25.44 -22.42 6.81
CA ALA A 158 24.40 -22.50 7.83
C ALA A 158 25.00 -22.74 9.22
N SER A 159 25.92 -23.70 9.34
CA SER A 159 26.61 -24.00 10.59
C SER A 159 27.42 -22.83 11.09
N ALA A 160 28.18 -22.17 10.20
CA ALA A 160 29.02 -21.04 10.56
C ALA A 160 28.20 -19.80 10.98
N LEU A 161 27.09 -19.50 10.29
CA LEU A 161 26.21 -18.37 10.64
C LEU A 161 25.54 -18.56 11.99
N LEU A 162 25.07 -19.78 12.30
CA LEU A 162 24.47 -20.04 13.60
C LEU A 162 25.52 -19.95 14.72
N HIS A 163 26.69 -20.57 14.53
CA HIS A 163 27.78 -20.47 15.49
C HIS A 163 28.22 -19.01 15.68
N ARG A 164 28.33 -18.22 14.60
CA ARG A 164 28.64 -16.79 14.66
C ARG A 164 27.59 -16.02 15.45
N HIS A 165 26.30 -16.25 15.19
CA HIS A 165 25.20 -15.63 15.92
C HIS A 165 25.27 -15.93 17.43
N LEU A 166 25.51 -17.19 17.80
CA LEU A 166 25.65 -17.57 19.22
C LEU A 166 26.90 -16.95 19.83
N CYS A 167 28.03 -16.96 19.14
CA CYS A 167 29.25 -16.33 19.61
C CYS A 167 29.09 -14.83 19.84
N ASP A 168 28.46 -14.11 18.91
CA ASP A 168 28.21 -12.66 19.02
C ASP A 168 27.20 -12.34 20.12
N LYS A 169 26.12 -13.13 20.22
CA LYS A 169 25.08 -12.93 21.22
C LYS A 169 25.57 -13.17 22.65
N PHE A 170 26.47 -14.13 22.83
CA PHE A 170 26.90 -14.58 24.15
C PHE A 170 28.36 -14.25 24.47
N GLY A 171 29.04 -13.48 23.61
CA GLY A 171 30.43 -13.04 23.80
C GLY A 171 31.45 -14.18 23.81
N ILE A 172 31.19 -15.27 23.08
CA ILE A 172 32.12 -16.40 22.95
C ILE A 172 33.14 -16.07 21.85
N ALA A 173 34.42 -16.31 22.12
CA ALA A 173 35.47 -16.10 21.12
C ALA A 173 35.29 -17.07 19.93
N LYS A 174 35.45 -16.55 18.71
CA LYS A 174 35.27 -17.29 17.45
C LYS A 174 36.54 -18.05 17.05
N ASP A 175 37.11 -18.80 17.98
CA ASP A 175 38.40 -19.48 17.79
C ASP A 175 38.27 -21.00 17.99
N ARG A 176 39.37 -21.71 17.76
CA ARG A 176 39.46 -23.16 17.92
C ARG A 176 39.54 -23.64 19.38
N ASN A 177 39.63 -22.72 20.35
CA ASN A 177 39.48 -23.04 21.76
C ASN A 177 38.00 -23.18 22.13
N HIS A 178 37.12 -22.37 21.55
CA HIS A 178 35.72 -22.28 21.95
C HIS A 178 34.75 -22.89 20.91
N VAL A 179 35.19 -23.06 19.66
CA VAL A 179 34.42 -23.76 18.61
C VAL A 179 35.16 -25.03 18.22
N ILE A 180 34.62 -26.20 18.55
CA ILE A 180 35.28 -27.51 18.40
C ILE A 180 34.34 -28.57 17.81
N ALA A 181 34.89 -29.68 17.31
CA ALA A 181 34.08 -30.79 16.82
C ALA A 181 33.68 -31.78 17.92
N HIS A 182 32.55 -32.45 17.73
CA HIS A 182 32.16 -33.60 18.54
C HIS A 182 32.93 -34.89 18.12
N GLY A 183 34.12 -35.13 18.68
CA GLY A 183 34.86 -36.39 18.48
C GLY A 183 36.21 -36.26 17.80
N GLN A 184 36.71 -35.03 17.68
CA GLN A 184 37.94 -34.70 16.96
C GLN A 184 39.20 -35.43 17.47
N LYS A 185 39.16 -35.96 18.71
CA LYS A 185 40.19 -36.84 19.30
C LYS A 185 40.53 -38.05 18.44
N SER A 186 39.61 -38.50 17.59
CA SER A 186 39.76 -39.67 16.72
C SER A 186 40.48 -39.34 15.40
N VAL A 187 40.77 -38.06 15.12
CA VAL A 187 41.55 -37.62 13.95
C VAL A 187 43.05 -37.70 14.26
N ALA A 188 43.80 -38.42 13.42
CA ALA A 188 45.24 -38.58 13.58
C ALA A 188 45.97 -37.22 13.61
N GLY A 189 46.69 -36.93 14.69
CA GLY A 189 47.45 -35.69 14.90
C GLY A 189 46.72 -34.60 15.71
N TRP A 190 45.40 -34.68 15.87
CA TRP A 190 44.64 -33.70 16.65
C TRP A 190 45.04 -33.66 18.14
N PRO A 191 45.22 -34.79 18.85
CA PRO A 191 45.57 -34.73 20.28
C PRO A 191 46.88 -33.99 20.58
N ALA A 192 47.89 -34.17 19.71
CA ALA A 192 49.17 -33.49 19.84
C ALA A 192 49.05 -31.98 19.55
N TYR A 193 48.28 -31.60 18.53
CA TYR A 193 48.04 -30.20 18.19
C TYR A 193 47.22 -29.47 19.26
N ALA A 194 46.13 -30.06 19.73
CA ALA A 194 45.26 -29.45 20.73
C ALA A 194 45.96 -29.27 22.09
N SER A 195 46.73 -30.27 22.53
CA SER A 195 47.53 -30.15 23.76
C SER A 195 48.60 -29.07 23.67
N ALA A 196 49.19 -28.84 22.49
CA ALA A 196 50.26 -27.86 22.29
C ALA A 196 49.74 -26.42 22.11
N ASN A 197 48.54 -26.23 21.57
CA ASN A 197 48.05 -24.92 21.16
C ASN A 197 46.90 -24.37 22.02
N PHE A 198 46.13 -25.24 22.69
CA PHE A 198 44.83 -24.87 23.28
C PHE A 198 44.72 -25.11 24.78
N GLY A 199 45.65 -25.86 25.40
CA GLY A 199 45.68 -26.10 26.85
C GLY A 199 44.46 -26.87 27.39
N ILE A 200 43.77 -27.63 26.52
CA ILE A 200 42.61 -28.47 26.85
C ILE A 200 43.02 -29.96 26.87
N ASP A 201 42.32 -30.81 27.63
CA ASP A 201 42.52 -32.27 27.58
C ASP A 201 42.01 -32.82 26.23
N PRO A 202 42.89 -33.36 25.38
CA PRO A 202 42.52 -33.78 24.03
C PRO A 202 41.75 -35.11 23.96
N TYR A 203 41.57 -35.83 25.08
CA TYR A 203 40.98 -37.18 25.09
C TYR A 203 39.55 -37.25 25.65
N CYS A 204 38.99 -36.15 26.18
CA CYS A 204 37.69 -36.12 26.87
C CYS A 204 36.43 -35.99 25.97
N ASN A 205 36.28 -36.83 24.96
CA ASN A 205 35.05 -36.95 24.13
C ASN A 205 34.72 -38.44 23.89
N THR A 206 33.49 -38.85 23.59
CA THR A 206 33.08 -40.29 23.49
C THR A 206 32.36 -40.69 22.19
N HIS A 207 32.08 -39.77 21.25
CA HIS A 207 31.49 -40.10 19.93
C HIS A 207 32.25 -39.46 18.75
N THR A 208 31.86 -39.66 17.48
CA THR A 208 32.58 -39.22 16.26
C THR A 208 31.65 -38.50 15.27
N ASP A 209 31.89 -37.21 14.98
CA ASP A 209 31.61 -36.47 13.73
C ASP A 209 32.09 -34.98 13.83
N PRO A 210 32.30 -34.21 12.73
CA PRO A 210 32.09 -34.50 11.31
C PRO A 210 33.28 -35.26 10.66
N GLY A 211 34.16 -35.87 11.44
CA GLY A 211 35.23 -36.73 10.90
C GLY A 211 36.36 -35.97 10.16
N PRO A 212 37.26 -36.69 9.46
CA PRO A 212 38.49 -36.13 8.91
C PRO A 212 38.31 -35.32 7.61
N TYR A 213 37.12 -35.39 7.00
CA TYR A 213 36.84 -34.74 5.71
C TYR A 213 36.20 -33.36 5.83
N TRP A 214 35.87 -32.92 7.05
CA TRP A 214 35.36 -31.57 7.29
C TRP A 214 36.48 -30.53 7.20
N ASP A 215 36.31 -29.55 6.32
CA ASP A 215 37.26 -28.44 6.15
C ASP A 215 37.08 -27.41 7.28
N TRP A 216 37.81 -27.64 8.36
CA TRP A 216 37.83 -26.74 9.52
C TRP A 216 38.35 -25.34 9.19
N THR A 217 39.23 -25.21 8.20
CA THR A 217 39.77 -23.90 7.83
C THR A 217 38.69 -23.08 7.15
N HIS A 218 37.98 -23.69 6.19
CA HIS A 218 36.85 -23.09 5.50
C HIS A 218 35.72 -22.72 6.48
N PHE A 219 35.32 -23.65 7.35
CA PHE A 219 34.31 -23.40 8.38
C PHE A 219 34.69 -22.25 9.33
N MET A 220 35.93 -22.22 9.84
CA MET A 220 36.35 -21.16 10.76
C MET A 220 36.44 -19.79 10.07
N ASN A 221 36.86 -19.73 8.80
CA ASN A 221 36.83 -18.49 8.02
C ASN A 221 35.40 -17.97 7.85
N LEU A 222 34.45 -18.86 7.55
CA LEU A 222 33.03 -18.55 7.50
C LEU A 222 32.45 -18.19 8.87
N LEU A 223 33.02 -18.64 9.99
CA LEU A 223 32.50 -18.34 11.33
C LEU A 223 33.01 -17.00 11.85
N ILE A 224 34.31 -16.74 11.72
CA ILE A 224 34.97 -15.52 12.21
C ILE A 224 34.41 -14.26 11.54
N GLY A 225 33.97 -14.40 10.29
CA GLY A 225 33.74 -13.26 9.40
C GLY A 225 35.00 -13.03 8.58
N GLY A 226 34.82 -12.81 7.28
CA GLY A 226 35.92 -12.32 6.46
C GLY A 226 36.47 -11.02 7.06
N ALA A 227 37.76 -10.74 6.83
CA ALA A 227 38.32 -9.42 7.17
C ALA A 227 37.40 -8.30 6.64
N ASP A 228 36.90 -8.50 5.42
CA ASP A 228 35.88 -7.71 4.76
C ASP A 228 34.57 -8.52 4.69
N ASP A 229 33.49 -8.01 5.30
CA ASP A 229 32.14 -8.58 5.22
C ASP A 229 31.11 -7.43 5.17
N ALA A 230 29.97 -7.64 4.52
CA ALA A 230 28.88 -6.66 4.44
C ALA A 230 27.50 -7.31 4.53
N ALA A 231 26.56 -6.69 5.23
CA ALA A 231 25.16 -7.13 5.26
C ALA A 231 24.22 -6.09 4.63
N PHE A 232 23.23 -6.53 3.85
CA PHE A 232 22.23 -5.64 3.25
C PHE A 232 21.20 -5.16 4.28
N VAL A 233 20.93 -3.86 4.32
CA VAL A 233 19.97 -3.25 5.26
C VAL A 233 18.69 -2.83 4.53
N SER A 234 18.81 -1.98 3.50
CA SER A 234 17.66 -1.45 2.78
C SER A 234 18.03 -0.91 1.40
N LYS A 235 17.04 -0.83 0.50
CA LYS A 235 17.16 -0.10 -0.77
C LYS A 235 15.96 0.80 -0.98
N THR A 236 16.15 1.96 -1.59
CA THR A 236 15.08 2.89 -1.95
C THR A 236 15.31 3.41 -3.36
N VAL A 237 14.30 3.26 -4.21
CA VAL A 237 14.31 3.80 -5.59
C VAL A 237 13.47 5.06 -5.60
N ALA A 238 14.10 6.21 -5.89
CA ALA A 238 13.47 7.53 -5.73
C ALA A 238 12.17 7.71 -6.54
N ASN A 239 12.03 6.99 -7.64
CA ASN A 239 10.98 7.16 -8.64
C ASN A 239 10.10 5.91 -8.81
N GLY A 240 10.16 4.95 -7.88
CA GLY A 240 9.43 3.67 -7.97
C GLY A 240 10.11 2.63 -8.86
N ALA A 241 9.36 1.66 -9.40
CA ALA A 241 9.91 0.50 -10.11
C ALA A 241 9.68 0.51 -11.63
N ASN A 242 8.88 1.44 -12.17
CA ASN A 242 8.53 1.52 -13.59
C ASN A 242 9.04 2.82 -14.20
N PHE A 243 9.71 2.72 -15.35
CA PHE A 243 10.42 3.82 -15.98
C PHE A 243 10.13 3.90 -17.48
N ASN A 244 10.16 5.11 -18.02
CA ASN A 244 10.15 5.30 -19.48
C ASN A 244 11.55 5.00 -20.06
N PRO A 245 11.63 4.57 -21.34
CA PRO A 245 12.92 4.41 -22.02
C PRO A 245 13.81 5.65 -21.91
N GLY A 246 15.06 5.48 -21.46
CA GLY A 246 16.03 6.58 -21.30
C GLY A 246 15.82 7.48 -20.08
N GLN A 247 14.83 7.21 -19.22
CA GLN A 247 14.58 8.00 -18.01
C GLN A 247 15.71 7.83 -16.99
N ALA A 248 16.26 8.93 -16.49
CA ALA A 248 17.21 8.92 -15.38
C ALA A 248 16.52 8.62 -14.04
N PHE A 249 17.17 7.84 -13.19
CA PHE A 249 16.70 7.56 -11.83
C PHE A 249 17.87 7.22 -10.91
N SER A 250 17.62 7.15 -9.60
CA SER A 250 18.63 6.72 -8.64
C SER A 250 18.07 5.68 -7.67
N CYS A 251 18.96 4.80 -7.21
CA CYS A 251 18.70 3.86 -6.13
C CYS A 251 19.73 4.12 -5.01
N THR A 252 19.23 4.28 -3.78
CA THR A 252 20.07 4.34 -2.59
C THR A 252 20.07 2.97 -1.94
N PHE A 253 21.25 2.37 -1.78
CA PHE A 253 21.47 1.11 -1.07
C PHE A 253 22.11 1.41 0.29
N THR A 254 21.66 0.74 1.34
CA THR A 254 22.27 0.82 2.67
C THR A 254 22.85 -0.53 3.01
N MET A 255 24.15 -0.57 3.28
CA MET A 255 24.90 -1.75 3.73
C MET A 255 25.43 -1.53 5.14
N ASN A 256 25.49 -2.58 5.95
CA ASN A 256 26.15 -2.62 7.24
C ASN A 256 27.54 -3.25 7.09
N ASN A 257 28.57 -2.64 7.68
CA ASN A 257 29.88 -3.26 7.80
C ASN A 257 29.89 -4.27 8.96
N ASN A 258 29.61 -5.54 8.69
CA ASN A 258 29.65 -6.61 9.69
C ASN A 258 31.00 -7.35 9.71
N GLY A 259 31.99 -6.87 8.92
CA GLY A 259 33.36 -7.35 8.93
C GLY A 259 34.19 -6.77 10.08
N THR A 260 35.50 -7.02 10.05
CA THR A 260 36.43 -6.57 11.11
C THR A 260 37.31 -5.39 10.69
N THR A 261 37.38 -5.08 9.39
CA THR A 261 38.09 -3.93 8.83
C THR A 261 37.20 -2.70 8.74
N THR A 262 37.79 -1.50 8.86
CA THR A 262 37.08 -0.25 8.57
C THR A 262 37.06 -0.01 7.06
N TRP A 263 35.89 0.19 6.47
CA TRP A 263 35.81 0.54 5.05
C TRP A 263 36.31 1.96 4.85
N THR A 264 37.43 2.14 4.15
CA THR A 264 38.02 3.45 3.89
C THR A 264 37.35 4.15 2.71
N ALA A 265 37.03 5.44 2.89
CA ALA A 265 36.49 6.30 1.85
C ALA A 265 37.63 6.88 1.00
N SER A 266 37.85 6.32 -0.19
CA SER A 266 38.76 6.89 -1.20
C SER A 266 38.56 6.15 -2.53
N GLY A 267 37.79 6.74 -3.45
CA GLY A 267 37.52 6.13 -4.77
C GLY A 267 38.80 5.80 -5.52
N GLY A 268 38.94 4.53 -5.94
CA GLY A 268 40.08 4.00 -6.70
C GLY A 268 41.08 3.17 -5.90
N SER A 269 41.07 3.23 -4.55
CA SER A 269 41.89 2.38 -3.68
C SER A 269 41.22 2.04 -2.32
N GLY A 270 39.93 2.35 -2.18
CA GLY A 270 39.09 2.05 -1.01
C GLY A 270 37.88 1.20 -1.40
N TYR A 271 37.00 0.93 -0.44
CA TYR A 271 35.85 0.04 -0.61
C TYR A 271 34.76 0.68 -1.46
N THR A 272 34.08 -0.11 -2.30
CA THR A 272 33.03 0.39 -3.18
C THR A 272 31.86 -0.59 -3.30
N LEU A 273 30.67 -0.05 -3.51
CA LEU A 273 29.51 -0.82 -3.95
C LEU A 273 29.53 -0.89 -5.48
N ASN A 274 29.61 -2.11 -6.00
CA ASN A 274 29.83 -2.37 -7.42
C ASN A 274 28.65 -3.13 -8.02
N ASN A 275 28.26 -2.77 -9.24
CA ASN A 275 27.38 -3.61 -10.05
C ASN A 275 28.22 -4.75 -10.65
N TYR A 276 28.05 -5.98 -10.16
CA TYR A 276 28.89 -7.10 -10.58
C TYR A 276 28.25 -7.94 -11.70
N SER A 277 26.92 -7.89 -11.86
CA SER A 277 26.19 -8.61 -12.93
C SER A 277 24.79 -8.05 -13.17
N GLY A 278 24.20 -8.37 -14.33
CA GLY A 278 22.82 -8.00 -14.66
C GLY A 278 22.66 -7.44 -16.06
N THR A 279 21.42 -7.19 -16.48
CA THR A 279 21.05 -6.64 -17.79
C THR A 279 20.95 -5.11 -17.79
N LEU A 280 20.94 -4.48 -16.60
CA LEU A 280 20.93 -3.03 -16.42
C LEU A 280 22.38 -2.53 -16.25
N THR A 281 23.03 -2.16 -17.35
CA THR A 281 24.48 -1.88 -17.43
C THR A 281 24.88 -0.41 -17.26
N ALA A 282 23.94 0.51 -17.05
CA ALA A 282 24.22 1.94 -16.93
C ALA A 282 24.18 2.41 -15.46
N GLY A 283 25.25 2.15 -14.71
CA GLY A 283 25.52 2.72 -13.40
C GLY A 283 27.03 2.74 -13.16
N THR A 284 27.55 3.73 -12.44
CA THR A 284 28.98 3.83 -12.11
C THR A 284 29.48 2.51 -11.51
N PHE A 285 30.51 1.91 -12.11
CA PHE A 285 31.03 0.58 -11.76
C PHE A 285 31.56 0.47 -10.32
N ALA A 286 31.75 1.60 -9.63
CA ALA A 286 32.25 1.63 -8.26
C ALA A 286 31.76 2.89 -7.53
N THR A 287 30.91 2.71 -6.51
CA THR A 287 30.39 3.81 -5.67
C THR A 287 31.02 3.73 -4.28
N PRO A 288 31.92 4.66 -3.89
CA PRO A 288 32.55 4.62 -2.57
C PRO A 288 31.59 5.07 -1.46
N PRO A 289 31.83 4.68 -0.19
CA PRO A 289 31.12 5.25 0.94
C PRO A 289 31.50 6.72 1.09
N ALA A 290 30.57 7.54 1.59
CA ALA A 290 30.80 8.98 1.76
C ALA A 290 31.84 9.33 2.83
N ALA A 291 32.10 8.42 3.77
CA ALA A 291 33.09 8.53 4.83
C ALA A 291 33.57 7.13 5.25
N ASN A 292 34.61 7.05 6.09
CA ASN A 292 35.08 5.77 6.63
C ASN A 292 33.97 5.09 7.45
N VAL A 293 33.79 3.78 7.26
CA VAL A 293 32.71 3.01 7.88
C VAL A 293 33.31 1.97 8.82
N ALA A 294 33.24 2.21 10.13
CA ALA A 294 33.75 1.29 11.13
C ALA A 294 32.93 -0.02 11.18
N PRO A 295 33.50 -1.12 11.71
CA PRO A 295 32.74 -2.33 12.04
C PRO A 295 31.47 -2.00 12.84
N GLY A 296 30.36 -2.62 12.45
CA GLY A 296 29.00 -2.41 12.98
C GLY A 296 28.23 -1.21 12.40
N ALA A 297 28.86 -0.30 11.64
CA ALA A 297 28.21 0.91 11.14
C ALA A 297 27.52 0.72 9.77
N ASN A 298 26.47 1.51 9.52
CA ASN A 298 25.76 1.54 8.24
C ASN A 298 26.35 2.60 7.30
N ALA A 299 26.41 2.28 6.01
CA ALA A 299 26.79 3.18 4.94
C ALA A 299 25.73 3.19 3.83
N SER A 300 25.43 4.38 3.30
CA SER A 300 24.49 4.53 2.18
C SER A 300 25.20 4.92 0.90
N PHE A 301 24.86 4.24 -0.18
CA PHE A 301 25.44 4.37 -1.51
C PHE A 301 24.33 4.76 -2.49
N THR A 302 24.42 5.95 -3.09
CA THR A 302 23.46 6.38 -4.12
C THR A 302 24.05 6.12 -5.49
N VAL A 303 23.39 5.24 -6.25
CA VAL A 303 23.78 4.90 -7.62
C VAL A 303 22.76 5.53 -8.57
N ASN A 304 23.26 6.28 -9.55
CA ASN A 304 22.44 6.89 -10.60
C ASN A 304 22.42 5.97 -11.83
N PHE A 305 21.25 5.84 -12.44
CA PHE A 305 20.98 4.98 -13.59
C PHE A 305 20.24 5.73 -14.69
N THR A 306 20.33 5.18 -15.89
CA THR A 306 19.45 5.53 -17.01
C THR A 306 18.70 4.27 -17.44
N ALA A 307 17.37 4.34 -17.46
CA ALA A 307 16.52 3.24 -17.90
C ALA A 307 16.87 2.84 -19.36
N PRO A 308 17.01 1.54 -19.68
CA PRO A 308 17.29 1.07 -21.02
C PRO A 308 16.33 1.60 -22.08
N ALA A 309 16.79 1.73 -23.32
CA ALA A 309 15.99 2.24 -24.43
C ALA A 309 14.90 1.24 -24.90
N ALA A 310 15.06 -0.04 -24.61
CA ALA A 310 14.09 -1.07 -24.94
C ALA A 310 13.16 -1.35 -23.74
N PRO A 311 11.85 -1.55 -23.97
CA PRO A 311 10.94 -2.02 -22.92
C PRO A 311 11.29 -3.43 -22.46
N GLY A 312 11.07 -3.70 -21.17
CA GLY A 312 11.38 -4.99 -20.57
C GLY A 312 11.64 -4.90 -19.07
N SER A 313 11.83 -6.07 -18.45
CA SER A 313 12.29 -6.16 -17.07
C SER A 313 13.81 -6.25 -17.05
N TYR A 314 14.45 -5.39 -16.27
CA TYR A 314 15.91 -5.30 -16.19
C TYR A 314 16.37 -5.42 -14.74
N THR A 315 17.46 -6.15 -14.54
CA THR A 315 18.04 -6.39 -13.22
C THR A 315 19.50 -5.93 -13.19
N ALA A 316 19.94 -5.31 -12.09
CA ALA A 316 21.34 -5.09 -11.74
C ALA A 316 21.61 -5.69 -10.35
N ASN A 317 22.73 -6.37 -10.19
CA ASN A 317 23.12 -7.00 -8.95
C ASN A 317 24.33 -6.28 -8.36
N PHE A 318 24.18 -5.77 -7.15
CA PHE A 318 25.20 -5.02 -6.44
C PHE A 318 25.81 -5.84 -5.32
N GLN A 319 27.11 -5.69 -5.11
CA GLN A 319 27.86 -6.30 -4.01
C GLN A 319 29.03 -5.39 -3.61
N MET A 320 29.44 -5.45 -2.35
CA MET A 320 30.61 -4.71 -1.88
C MET A 320 31.89 -5.28 -2.47
N ASN A 321 32.86 -4.42 -2.70
CA ASN A 321 34.15 -4.73 -3.29
C ASN A 321 35.26 -4.07 -2.48
N SER A 322 36.30 -4.83 -2.16
CA SER A 322 37.40 -4.36 -1.31
C SER A 322 38.39 -3.48 -2.07
N ALA A 323 39.33 -2.87 -1.33
CA ALA A 323 40.43 -2.10 -1.92
C ALA A 323 41.29 -2.92 -2.90
N SER A 324 41.31 -4.25 -2.76
CA SER A 324 42.01 -5.21 -3.63
C SER A 324 41.16 -5.74 -4.78
N LEU A 325 39.97 -5.16 -5.02
CA LEU A 325 39.01 -5.57 -6.03
C LEU A 325 38.45 -6.99 -5.84
N VAL A 326 38.29 -7.41 -4.60
CA VAL A 326 37.63 -8.68 -4.24
C VAL A 326 36.21 -8.39 -3.75
N TYR A 327 35.22 -9.01 -4.37
CA TYR A 327 33.82 -8.91 -3.95
C TYR A 327 33.57 -9.66 -2.64
N PHE A 328 32.77 -9.07 -1.75
CA PHE A 328 32.47 -9.64 -0.43
C PHE A 328 31.08 -9.21 0.08
N GLY A 329 30.56 -9.94 1.08
CA GLY A 329 29.28 -9.65 1.74
C GLY A 329 28.04 -9.90 0.88
N ASP A 330 26.88 -9.47 1.37
CA ASP A 330 25.57 -9.69 0.76
C ASP A 330 25.46 -9.09 -0.65
N GLN A 331 24.80 -9.85 -1.52
CA GLN A 331 24.38 -9.40 -2.83
C GLN A 331 22.96 -8.82 -2.79
N VAL A 332 22.74 -7.70 -3.47
CA VAL A 332 21.41 -7.09 -3.63
C VAL A 332 21.04 -6.89 -5.10
N ALA A 333 19.88 -7.41 -5.49
CA ALA A 333 19.31 -7.18 -6.81
C ALA A 333 18.43 -5.91 -6.84
N LEU A 334 18.58 -5.10 -7.87
CA LEU A 334 17.65 -4.03 -8.27
C LEU A 334 16.94 -4.47 -9.54
N THR A 335 15.61 -4.61 -9.49
CA THR A 335 14.78 -4.88 -10.66
C THR A 335 13.92 -3.66 -10.99
N ILE A 336 13.94 -3.25 -12.25
CA ILE A 336 13.09 -2.22 -12.79
C ILE A 336 12.32 -2.74 -14.01
N ASN A 337 11.21 -2.10 -14.33
CA ASN A 337 10.52 -2.32 -15.60
C ASN A 337 10.60 -1.06 -16.46
N VAL A 338 11.09 -1.21 -17.68
CA VAL A 338 10.98 -0.18 -18.70
C VAL A 338 9.69 -0.41 -19.47
N VAL A 339 8.80 0.57 -19.43
CA VAL A 339 7.52 0.52 -20.13
C VAL A 339 7.46 1.67 -21.13
N SER A 340 7.21 1.34 -22.41
CA SER A 340 6.92 2.38 -23.39
C SER A 340 5.56 2.99 -23.08
N PRO A 341 5.45 4.33 -22.96
CA PRO A 341 4.17 4.97 -22.79
C PRO A 341 3.32 4.71 -24.04
N GLY A 342 2.06 4.33 -23.82
CA GLY A 342 1.05 4.25 -24.88
C GLY A 342 0.77 5.63 -25.48
N PRO A 343 -0.16 5.70 -26.45
CA PRO A 343 -0.43 6.94 -27.16
C PRO A 343 -0.98 8.00 -26.20
N THR A 344 -0.54 9.24 -26.36
CA THR A 344 -0.98 10.41 -25.58
C THR A 344 -1.59 11.44 -26.52
N ILE A 345 -2.80 11.91 -26.22
CA ILE A 345 -3.48 12.95 -27.01
C ILE A 345 -2.94 14.32 -26.59
N THR A 346 -2.30 15.01 -27.53
CA THR A 346 -1.70 16.35 -27.33
C THR A 346 -2.67 17.48 -27.66
N THR A 347 -3.66 17.23 -28.53
CA THR A 347 -4.74 18.17 -28.83
C THR A 347 -6.06 17.41 -28.89
N GLN A 348 -6.99 17.78 -28.00
CA GLN A 348 -8.34 17.21 -27.96
C GLN A 348 -9.21 17.78 -29.08
N PRO A 349 -10.15 16.99 -29.63
CA PRO A 349 -11.17 17.56 -30.51
C PRO A 349 -12.05 18.55 -29.75
N ALA A 350 -12.32 19.68 -30.38
CA ALA A 350 -13.16 20.73 -29.82
C ALA A 350 -14.62 20.55 -30.26
N SER A 351 -15.56 20.73 -29.33
CA SER A 351 -16.99 20.77 -29.65
C SER A 351 -17.28 21.86 -30.68
N LYS A 352 -18.18 21.58 -31.62
CA LYS A 352 -18.56 22.51 -32.68
C LYS A 352 -20.07 22.70 -32.70
N THR A 353 -20.48 23.94 -32.90
CA THR A 353 -21.87 24.28 -33.22
C THR A 353 -21.90 24.83 -34.64
N VAL A 354 -22.66 24.19 -35.54
CA VAL A 354 -22.73 24.58 -36.96
C VAL A 354 -24.18 24.74 -37.41
N ALA A 355 -24.46 25.53 -38.45
CA ALA A 355 -25.81 25.57 -39.01
C ALA A 355 -26.13 24.23 -39.73
N PRO A 356 -27.41 23.83 -39.86
CA PRO A 356 -27.78 22.68 -40.68
C PRO A 356 -27.25 22.86 -42.12
N GLY A 357 -26.80 21.78 -42.74
CA GLY A 357 -26.24 21.81 -44.09
C GLY A 357 -24.74 22.09 -44.17
N VAL A 358 -24.12 22.60 -43.11
CA VAL A 358 -22.70 22.94 -43.10
C VAL A 358 -21.83 21.69 -42.93
N ASN A 359 -20.79 21.55 -43.74
CA ASN A 359 -19.76 20.54 -43.53
C ASN A 359 -18.88 20.94 -42.33
N THR A 360 -18.60 20.00 -41.44
CA THR A 360 -17.76 20.25 -40.26
C THR A 360 -16.68 19.20 -40.10
N THR A 361 -15.68 19.50 -39.27
CA THR A 361 -14.54 18.62 -39.00
C THR A 361 -14.24 18.53 -37.51
N PHE A 362 -13.77 17.38 -37.04
CA PHE A 362 -13.13 17.24 -35.74
C PHE A 362 -11.69 16.80 -35.96
N SER A 363 -10.73 17.47 -35.30
CA SER A 363 -9.31 17.13 -35.39
C SER A 363 -8.78 16.68 -34.04
N VAL A 364 -7.84 15.74 -34.07
CA VAL A 364 -7.09 15.27 -32.90
C VAL A 364 -5.59 15.35 -33.24
N ALA A 365 -4.77 15.67 -32.24
CA ALA A 365 -3.33 15.44 -32.32
C ALA A 365 -2.92 14.50 -31.19
N ALA A 366 -2.06 13.54 -31.50
CA ALA A 366 -1.54 12.59 -30.54
C ALA A 366 -0.06 12.27 -30.85
N THR A 367 0.68 11.90 -29.83
CA THR A 367 2.02 11.32 -29.92
C THR A 367 1.97 9.90 -29.38
N GLY A 368 2.86 9.03 -29.85
CA GLY A 368 2.98 7.65 -29.35
C GLY A 368 4.39 7.14 -29.58
N SER A 369 4.69 6.03 -28.92
CA SER A 369 6.00 5.38 -29.01
C SER A 369 6.16 4.54 -30.29
N GLY A 370 5.11 4.45 -31.11
CA GLY A 370 5.11 3.78 -32.41
C GLY A 370 4.10 4.38 -33.39
N ALA A 371 3.80 3.64 -34.47
CA ALA A 371 2.81 4.05 -35.46
C ALA A 371 1.41 4.14 -34.83
N LEU A 372 0.76 5.29 -34.97
CA LEU A 372 -0.57 5.56 -34.44
C LEU A 372 -1.66 5.14 -35.43
N SER A 373 -2.67 4.44 -34.93
CA SER A 373 -3.93 4.17 -35.63
C SER A 373 -5.09 4.89 -34.94
N TYR A 374 -6.11 5.25 -35.71
CA TYR A 374 -7.25 6.05 -35.24
C TYR A 374 -8.55 5.34 -35.56
N GLN A 375 -9.54 5.47 -34.68
CA GLN A 375 -10.91 5.04 -34.91
C GLN A 375 -11.88 6.05 -34.30
N TRP A 376 -12.49 6.88 -35.13
CA TRP A 376 -13.56 7.80 -34.71
C TRP A 376 -14.84 7.04 -34.40
N ARG A 377 -15.58 7.56 -33.43
CA ARG A 377 -16.81 6.99 -32.89
C ARG A 377 -17.83 8.10 -32.65
N LYS A 378 -19.11 7.75 -32.74
CA LYS A 378 -20.24 8.58 -32.34
C LYS A 378 -21.02 7.87 -31.26
N ASP A 379 -21.23 8.53 -30.12
CA ASP A 379 -22.01 8.02 -28.99
C ASP A 379 -21.58 6.61 -28.54
N GLY A 380 -20.26 6.35 -28.61
CA GLY A 380 -19.64 5.07 -28.24
C GLY A 380 -19.56 4.02 -29.36
N ALA A 381 -20.24 4.22 -30.48
CA ALA A 381 -20.22 3.29 -31.62
C ALA A 381 -19.16 3.68 -32.67
N ASN A 382 -18.42 2.70 -33.21
CA ASN A 382 -17.44 2.93 -34.27
C ASN A 382 -18.11 3.46 -35.54
N LEU A 383 -17.55 4.53 -36.08
CA LEU A 383 -17.97 5.05 -37.38
C LEU A 383 -17.28 4.28 -38.52
N ALA A 384 -17.81 4.42 -39.72
CA ALA A 384 -17.23 3.91 -40.96
C ALA A 384 -17.18 5.02 -42.01
N ASN A 385 -16.17 4.99 -42.90
CA ASN A 385 -16.09 5.94 -44.01
C ASN A 385 -17.24 5.69 -45.00
N GLY A 386 -17.81 6.77 -45.53
CA GLY A 386 -18.91 6.73 -46.50
C GLY A 386 -19.25 8.13 -47.02
N THR A 387 -20.47 8.32 -47.54
CA THR A 387 -20.94 9.64 -48.01
C THR A 387 -21.10 10.65 -46.86
N LYS A 388 -21.43 10.17 -45.65
CA LYS A 388 -21.68 11.00 -44.48
C LYS A 388 -20.42 11.36 -43.69
N TYR A 389 -19.56 10.36 -43.44
CA TYR A 389 -18.34 10.49 -42.64
C TYR A 389 -17.12 10.16 -43.50
N SER A 390 -16.06 10.97 -43.41
CA SER A 390 -14.78 10.68 -44.05
C SER A 390 -13.61 11.00 -43.11
N GLY A 391 -12.48 10.32 -43.27
CA GLY A 391 -11.32 10.45 -42.37
C GLY A 391 -11.49 9.74 -41.03
N VAL A 392 -12.41 8.77 -40.93
CA VAL A 392 -12.73 8.03 -39.69
C VAL A 392 -11.53 7.28 -39.07
N THR A 393 -10.52 6.95 -39.87
CA THR A 393 -9.28 6.30 -39.42
C THR A 393 -8.06 7.23 -39.47
N GLY A 394 -8.29 8.55 -39.52
CA GLY A 394 -7.24 9.57 -39.54
C GLY A 394 -7.34 10.56 -38.39
N THR A 395 -6.44 11.55 -38.41
CA THR A 395 -6.37 12.63 -37.41
C THR A 395 -7.52 13.63 -37.52
N THR A 396 -8.26 13.63 -38.63
CA THR A 396 -9.40 14.52 -38.85
C THR A 396 -10.60 13.75 -39.37
N LEU A 397 -11.70 13.78 -38.61
CA LEU A 397 -13.03 13.35 -39.06
C LEU A 397 -13.73 14.51 -39.76
N THR A 398 -14.27 14.28 -40.95
CA THR A 398 -15.17 15.21 -41.65
C THR A 398 -16.58 14.65 -41.67
N ILE A 399 -17.56 15.51 -41.38
CA ILE A 399 -18.99 15.22 -41.42
C ILE A 399 -19.62 16.15 -42.46
N THR A 400 -20.15 15.58 -43.54
CA THR A 400 -20.74 16.34 -44.65
C THR A 400 -22.21 16.63 -44.37
N ASN A 401 -22.70 17.81 -44.74
CA ASN A 401 -24.11 18.21 -44.68
C ASN A 401 -24.72 17.92 -43.29
N VAL A 402 -24.20 18.56 -42.22
CA VAL A 402 -24.63 18.27 -40.84
C VAL A 402 -26.13 18.50 -40.67
N GLN A 403 -26.82 17.52 -40.10
CA GLN A 403 -28.25 17.50 -39.81
C GLN A 403 -28.47 17.22 -38.32
N GLN A 404 -29.70 17.39 -37.84
CA GLN A 404 -30.05 17.14 -36.45
C GLN A 404 -29.74 15.71 -36.00
N THR A 405 -29.86 14.72 -36.89
CA THR A 405 -29.53 13.30 -36.61
C THR A 405 -28.04 13.05 -36.37
N ASP A 406 -27.17 14.00 -36.72
CA ASP A 406 -25.72 13.91 -36.53
C ASP A 406 -25.28 14.54 -35.21
N VAL A 407 -26.18 15.23 -34.52
CA VAL A 407 -25.93 15.68 -33.14
C VAL A 407 -25.58 14.46 -32.30
N GLY A 408 -24.55 14.63 -31.47
CA GLY A 408 -24.00 13.56 -30.65
C GLY A 408 -22.57 13.87 -30.23
N ASN A 409 -22.02 12.95 -29.44
CA ASN A 409 -20.66 13.04 -28.94
C ASN A 409 -19.72 12.26 -29.84
N TYR A 410 -18.72 12.95 -30.36
CA TYR A 410 -17.68 12.36 -31.20
C TYR A 410 -16.40 12.21 -30.39
N ASN A 411 -15.81 11.02 -30.41
CA ASN A 411 -14.48 10.79 -29.86
C ASN A 411 -13.69 9.82 -30.73
N VAL A 412 -12.37 9.79 -30.54
CA VAL A 412 -11.46 8.95 -31.30
C VAL A 412 -10.63 8.09 -30.36
N ASN A 413 -10.59 6.79 -30.62
CA ASN A 413 -9.59 5.92 -30.04
C ASN A 413 -8.31 6.05 -30.85
N VAL A 414 -7.21 6.36 -30.18
CA VAL A 414 -5.87 6.38 -30.73
C VAL A 414 -5.11 5.19 -30.14
N THR A 415 -4.57 4.33 -31.00
CA THR A 415 -3.94 3.07 -30.61
C THR A 415 -2.54 2.96 -31.20
N ASP A 416 -1.58 2.53 -30.38
CA ASP A 416 -0.29 2.01 -30.83
C ASP A 416 -0.04 0.61 -30.25
N ALA A 417 1.17 0.06 -30.45
CA ALA A 417 1.54 -1.26 -29.96
C ALA A 417 1.52 -1.39 -28.42
N ASN A 418 1.55 -0.28 -27.69
CA ASN A 418 1.66 -0.22 -26.24
C ASN A 418 0.33 0.14 -25.55
N GLY A 419 -0.73 0.47 -26.29
CA GLY A 419 -2.07 0.65 -25.73
C GLY A 419 -3.02 1.49 -26.58
N THR A 420 -4.20 1.75 -26.02
CA THR A 420 -5.23 2.61 -26.63
C THR A 420 -5.62 3.71 -25.66
N VAL A 421 -5.67 4.95 -26.14
CA VAL A 421 -6.24 6.10 -25.43
C VAL A 421 -7.45 6.63 -26.18
N ALA A 422 -8.52 6.98 -25.47
CA ALA A 422 -9.68 7.63 -26.07
C ALA A 422 -9.58 9.15 -25.88
N SER A 423 -9.94 9.93 -26.90
CA SER A 423 -10.09 11.38 -26.77
C SER A 423 -11.24 11.74 -25.83
N ALA A 424 -11.18 12.97 -25.32
CA ALA A 424 -12.38 13.63 -24.81
C ALA A 424 -13.46 13.63 -25.90
N SER A 425 -14.73 13.60 -25.48
CA SER A 425 -15.84 13.75 -26.40
C SER A 425 -15.97 15.21 -26.82
N ALA A 426 -16.02 15.43 -28.13
CA ALA A 426 -16.39 16.71 -28.73
C ALA A 426 -17.86 16.62 -29.16
N ALA A 427 -18.69 17.52 -28.65
CA ALA A 427 -20.09 17.58 -29.03
C ALA A 427 -20.23 18.24 -30.41
N LEU A 428 -21.01 17.62 -31.30
CA LEU A 428 -21.54 18.31 -32.47
C LEU A 428 -22.94 18.82 -32.14
N ALA A 429 -23.13 20.13 -32.25
CA ALA A 429 -24.39 20.81 -32.02
C ALA A 429 -24.80 21.65 -33.24
N VAL A 430 -26.06 22.07 -33.25
CA VAL A 430 -26.64 22.93 -34.30
C VAL A 430 -27.10 24.26 -33.68
N SER A 431 -26.77 25.41 -34.30
CA SER A 431 -26.77 26.76 -33.68
C SER A 431 -28.13 27.40 -33.37
N THR A 432 -29.21 26.80 -33.85
CA THR A 432 -30.62 27.04 -33.50
C THR A 432 -31.28 25.69 -33.73
N LEU A 433 -32.24 25.23 -32.92
CA LEU A 433 -32.82 23.90 -33.17
C LEU A 433 -33.83 23.98 -34.32
N VAL A 434 -33.33 24.17 -35.52
CA VAL A 434 -34.06 23.95 -36.76
C VAL A 434 -34.17 22.45 -36.93
N ALA A 435 -35.22 21.87 -36.34
CA ALA A 435 -35.50 20.45 -36.44
C ALA A 435 -35.68 20.02 -37.91
N PHE A 436 -36.14 20.94 -38.75
CA PHE A 436 -36.28 20.75 -40.18
C PHE A 436 -36.04 22.07 -40.92
N ASN A 437 -35.22 22.07 -41.97
CA ASN A 437 -35.07 23.20 -42.88
C ASN A 437 -35.06 22.72 -44.33
N GLU A 438 -35.84 23.38 -45.17
CA GLU A 438 -35.84 23.20 -46.61
C GLU A 438 -36.05 24.55 -47.28
N THR A 439 -35.06 25.00 -48.04
CA THR A 439 -35.13 26.25 -48.81
C THR A 439 -35.41 26.00 -50.28
N PHE A 440 -35.48 24.73 -50.73
CA PHE A 440 -35.71 24.33 -52.13
C PHE A 440 -34.69 24.81 -53.17
N GLU A 441 -33.64 25.52 -52.73
CA GLU A 441 -32.60 26.11 -53.58
C GLU A 441 -31.70 25.09 -54.28
N ALA A 442 -31.78 23.82 -53.90
CA ALA A 442 -31.11 22.75 -54.64
C ALA A 442 -31.80 22.42 -55.98
N CYS A 443 -32.96 23.04 -56.27
CA CYS A 443 -33.76 22.84 -57.49
C CYS A 443 -34.07 21.36 -57.78
N ASN A 444 -34.19 20.53 -56.74
CA ASN A 444 -34.53 19.12 -56.86
C ASN A 444 -35.37 18.67 -55.66
N MET A 445 -36.26 17.70 -55.88
CA MET A 445 -37.20 17.19 -54.87
C MET A 445 -36.80 15.82 -54.32
N ASN A 446 -35.56 15.37 -54.56
CA ASN A 446 -35.13 14.00 -54.29
C ASN A 446 -35.13 13.64 -52.79
N ASN A 447 -35.08 14.64 -51.91
CA ASN A 447 -35.10 14.46 -50.46
C ASN A 447 -36.52 14.35 -49.87
N TRP A 448 -37.56 14.48 -50.71
CA TRP A 448 -38.96 14.42 -50.32
C TRP A 448 -39.60 13.11 -50.82
N GLY A 449 -40.45 12.53 -49.98
CA GLY A 449 -41.25 11.35 -50.32
C GLY A 449 -42.62 11.74 -50.88
N LEU A 450 -43.21 10.87 -51.69
CA LEU A 450 -44.57 11.06 -52.19
C LEU A 450 -45.58 10.84 -51.04
N ALA A 451 -46.40 11.84 -50.74
CA ALA A 451 -47.38 11.76 -49.65
C ALA A 451 -48.68 11.08 -50.09
N SER A 452 -48.56 9.86 -50.64
CA SER A 452 -49.70 9.01 -51.00
C SER A 452 -50.17 8.24 -49.77
N ASN A 453 -51.48 8.28 -49.49
CA ASN A 453 -52.12 7.53 -48.43
C ASN A 453 -53.56 7.14 -48.82
N THR A 454 -54.29 6.42 -47.96
CA THR A 454 -55.67 5.97 -48.24
C THR A 454 -56.62 7.12 -48.58
N ALA A 455 -56.38 8.33 -48.05
CA ALA A 455 -57.17 9.52 -48.33
C ALA A 455 -56.73 10.25 -49.62
N SER A 456 -55.62 9.86 -50.25
CA SER A 456 -55.07 10.49 -51.47
C SER A 456 -54.22 9.50 -52.27
N PRO A 457 -54.81 8.40 -52.79
CA PRO A 457 -54.06 7.32 -53.44
C PRO A 457 -53.37 7.77 -54.75
N GLY A 458 -53.87 8.83 -55.39
CA GLY A 458 -53.33 9.39 -56.63
C GLY A 458 -52.37 10.56 -56.45
N ALA A 459 -51.74 10.74 -55.29
CA ALA A 459 -50.81 11.85 -55.06
C ALA A 459 -49.67 11.85 -56.10
N VAL A 460 -49.20 13.04 -56.49
CA VAL A 460 -48.06 13.26 -57.40
C VAL A 460 -47.04 14.17 -56.71
N MET A 461 -45.74 14.02 -57.00
CA MET A 461 -44.71 14.90 -56.45
C MET A 461 -44.89 16.35 -56.93
N LEU A 462 -44.49 17.31 -56.10
CA LEU A 462 -44.35 18.70 -56.53
C LEU A 462 -43.14 18.82 -57.47
N ALA A 463 -43.17 19.80 -58.37
CA ALA A 463 -42.05 20.10 -59.24
C ALA A 463 -41.16 21.19 -58.62
N SER A 464 -39.87 21.21 -58.93
CA SER A 464 -39.04 22.40 -58.71
C SER A 464 -39.36 23.46 -59.77
N SER A 465 -39.41 24.73 -59.40
CA SER A 465 -39.69 25.82 -60.32
C SER A 465 -38.84 27.04 -60.04
N THR A 466 -38.35 27.68 -61.08
CA THR A 466 -37.62 28.96 -61.05
C THR A 466 -38.54 30.16 -61.28
N ALA A 467 -39.85 29.94 -61.50
CA ALA A 467 -40.78 30.98 -61.92
C ALA A 467 -41.17 31.95 -60.79
N GLN A 468 -41.14 31.48 -59.55
CA GLN A 468 -41.27 32.28 -58.33
C GLN A 468 -40.20 31.79 -57.36
N ASN A 469 -39.56 32.73 -56.68
CA ASN A 469 -38.64 32.45 -55.58
C ASN A 469 -38.85 33.49 -54.48
N HIS A 470 -38.91 33.04 -53.22
CA HIS A 470 -39.11 33.93 -52.08
C HIS A 470 -37.80 34.59 -51.62
N THR A 471 -36.72 33.82 -51.52
CA THR A 471 -35.42 34.27 -51.05
C THR A 471 -34.82 35.30 -52.02
N SER A 472 -34.40 36.46 -51.52
CA SER A 472 -33.66 37.43 -52.35
C SER A 472 -32.36 36.81 -52.88
N GLY A 473 -32.30 36.52 -54.18
CA GLY A 473 -31.18 35.82 -54.81
C GLY A 473 -31.31 34.28 -54.84
N GLY A 474 -32.46 33.73 -54.43
CA GLY A 474 -32.79 32.33 -54.60
C GLY A 474 -33.08 31.96 -56.06
N THR A 475 -33.01 30.66 -56.31
CA THR A 475 -33.10 29.98 -57.61
C THR A 475 -34.39 29.18 -57.79
N CYS A 476 -34.91 28.48 -56.78
CA CYS A 476 -36.06 27.59 -56.95
C CYS A 476 -37.00 27.52 -55.74
N SER A 477 -38.29 27.30 -56.00
CA SER A 477 -39.31 26.94 -55.00
C SER A 477 -40.06 25.66 -55.40
N ALA A 478 -40.85 25.12 -54.47
CA ALA A 478 -41.71 23.95 -54.72
C ALA A 478 -43.04 24.34 -55.39
N LEU A 479 -43.24 23.91 -56.63
CA LEU A 479 -44.41 24.22 -57.45
C LEU A 479 -45.51 23.16 -57.29
N VAL A 480 -46.70 23.65 -57.00
CA VAL A 480 -47.97 22.93 -56.97
C VAL A 480 -48.73 23.23 -58.27
N THR A 481 -48.76 22.28 -59.20
CA THR A 481 -49.41 22.44 -60.52
C THR A 481 -50.82 21.86 -60.61
N ASN A 482 -51.18 20.96 -59.70
CA ASN A 482 -52.49 20.31 -59.69
C ASN A 482 -52.94 19.88 -58.28
N SER A 483 -54.18 19.41 -58.17
CA SER A 483 -54.84 19.07 -56.89
C SER A 483 -54.25 17.82 -56.22
N LEU A 484 -53.51 17.00 -56.96
CA LEU A 484 -52.88 15.77 -56.48
C LEU A 484 -51.43 16.00 -56.04
N CYS A 485 -50.83 17.16 -56.30
CA CYS A 485 -49.47 17.49 -55.86
C CYS A 485 -49.35 17.40 -54.33
N ARG A 486 -48.59 16.44 -53.81
CA ARG A 486 -48.41 16.20 -52.37
C ARG A 486 -47.11 15.45 -52.08
N MET A 487 -46.27 16.02 -51.24
CA MET A 487 -45.02 15.41 -50.80
C MET A 487 -44.80 15.60 -49.29
N TYR A 488 -44.04 14.71 -48.68
CA TYR A 488 -43.72 14.73 -47.24
C TYR A 488 -42.22 14.58 -47.00
N ARG A 489 -41.80 15.00 -45.80
CA ARG A 489 -40.46 14.70 -45.29
C ARG A 489 -40.54 14.47 -43.79
N ASN A 490 -39.90 13.40 -43.32
CA ASN A 490 -39.78 13.17 -41.88
C ASN A 490 -38.75 14.16 -41.32
N ILE A 491 -39.07 14.74 -40.16
CA ILE A 491 -38.20 15.71 -39.46
C ILE A 491 -36.95 15.00 -38.92
N GLY A 492 -37.05 13.70 -38.63
CA GLY A 492 -35.94 12.87 -38.14
C GLY A 492 -35.62 13.07 -36.65
N ALA A 493 -36.27 14.06 -36.01
CA ALA A 493 -36.32 14.26 -34.58
C ALA A 493 -37.77 14.55 -34.17
N GLU A 494 -38.21 13.97 -33.05
CA GLU A 494 -39.53 14.25 -32.48
C GLU A 494 -39.50 15.66 -31.85
N VAL A 495 -40.20 16.62 -32.45
CA VAL A 495 -40.29 18.00 -31.93
C VAL A 495 -41.39 18.04 -30.89
N ALA A 496 -41.09 17.65 -29.66
CA ALA A 496 -42.00 17.77 -28.52
C ALA A 496 -42.13 19.25 -28.06
N GLY A 497 -42.97 19.60 -27.07
CA GLY A 497 -42.88 20.89 -26.33
C GLY A 497 -42.98 22.19 -27.16
N ARG A 498 -42.35 23.31 -26.76
CA ARG A 498 -42.50 24.60 -27.47
C ARG A 498 -41.83 24.56 -28.86
N GLY A 499 -42.59 24.82 -29.94
CA GLY A 499 -42.07 24.74 -31.30
C GLY A 499 -42.77 25.68 -32.29
N LYS A 500 -42.14 25.95 -33.44
CA LYS A 500 -42.71 26.79 -34.49
C LYS A 500 -42.38 26.26 -35.88
N ALA A 501 -43.39 26.07 -36.73
CA ALA A 501 -43.21 25.88 -38.16
C ALA A 501 -43.37 27.22 -38.88
N THR A 502 -42.53 27.48 -39.87
CA THR A 502 -42.52 28.70 -40.69
C THR A 502 -42.27 28.32 -42.14
N PHE A 503 -43.00 28.92 -43.07
CA PHE A 503 -42.82 28.71 -44.51
C PHE A 503 -43.52 29.85 -45.26
N TRP A 504 -43.23 29.93 -46.56
CA TRP A 504 -43.79 30.94 -47.44
C TRP A 504 -44.60 30.29 -48.54
N ILE A 505 -45.74 30.88 -48.88
CA ILE A 505 -46.57 30.44 -50.01
C ILE A 505 -46.81 31.64 -50.92
N TYR A 506 -46.53 31.48 -52.21
CA TYR A 506 -46.90 32.46 -53.22
C TYR A 506 -48.36 32.23 -53.62
N ASP A 507 -49.24 33.13 -53.20
CA ASP A 507 -50.62 33.15 -53.66
C ASP A 507 -50.70 33.89 -54.99
N THR A 508 -51.23 33.24 -56.02
CA THR A 508 -51.39 33.85 -57.34
C THR A 508 -52.59 34.79 -57.45
N TYR A 509 -53.44 34.87 -56.42
CA TYR A 509 -54.72 35.60 -56.34
C TYR A 509 -55.35 35.99 -57.69
N ALA A 510 -56.26 35.14 -58.17
CA ALA A 510 -57.35 35.44 -59.13
C ALA A 510 -58.11 34.13 -59.42
N GLY A 511 -58.61 33.44 -58.38
CA GLY A 511 -59.41 32.21 -58.56
C GLY A 511 -58.68 31.00 -59.19
N LEU A 512 -57.40 31.14 -59.54
CA LEU A 512 -56.62 30.12 -60.20
C LEU A 512 -56.28 28.96 -59.24
N GLN A 513 -55.26 29.11 -58.39
CA GLN A 513 -54.99 28.08 -57.40
C GLN A 513 -55.99 28.18 -56.25
N THR A 514 -56.88 27.19 -56.12
CA THR A 514 -57.95 27.16 -55.12
C THR A 514 -57.52 26.46 -53.84
N ARG A 515 -56.43 25.68 -53.88
CA ARG A 515 -55.92 24.93 -52.71
C ARG A 515 -54.40 24.77 -52.72
N VAL A 516 -53.75 25.22 -51.66
CA VAL A 516 -52.32 24.98 -51.36
C VAL A 516 -52.11 25.06 -49.86
N PHE A 517 -51.34 24.14 -49.28
CA PHE A 517 -51.11 24.09 -47.85
C PHE A 517 -49.76 23.51 -47.49
N THR A 518 -49.45 23.70 -46.23
CA THR A 518 -48.40 23.01 -45.50
C THR A 518 -48.97 22.45 -44.20
N GLU A 519 -48.36 21.37 -43.72
CA GLU A 519 -48.76 20.67 -42.51
C GLU A 519 -47.54 20.29 -41.70
N VAL A 520 -47.69 20.37 -40.37
CA VAL A 520 -46.90 19.60 -39.42
C VAL A 520 -47.78 18.50 -38.85
N ARG A 521 -47.26 17.27 -38.81
CA ARG A 521 -48.00 16.09 -38.36
C ARG A 521 -47.23 15.31 -37.33
N SER A 522 -47.96 14.53 -36.54
CA SER A 522 -47.39 13.48 -35.68
C SER A 522 -48.17 12.18 -35.82
N TYR A 523 -47.44 11.08 -35.73
CA TYR A 523 -47.96 9.73 -35.77
C TYR A 523 -47.53 8.98 -34.49
N SER A 524 -48.19 7.87 -34.17
CA SER A 524 -47.80 7.04 -33.02
C SER A 524 -46.46 6.32 -33.21
N GLY A 525 -45.88 6.37 -34.41
CA GLY A 525 -44.55 5.88 -34.76
C GLY A 525 -43.68 6.97 -35.38
N SER A 526 -42.48 6.61 -35.84
CA SER A 526 -41.39 7.54 -36.18
C SER A 526 -41.48 8.19 -37.58
N GLY A 527 -42.64 8.76 -37.94
CA GLY A 527 -42.79 9.56 -39.15
C GLY A 527 -44.09 9.34 -39.91
N PHE A 528 -44.16 9.87 -41.13
CA PHE A 528 -45.36 9.85 -41.97
C PHE A 528 -45.93 8.44 -42.16
N GLU A 529 -47.21 8.27 -41.79
CA GLU A 529 -47.97 7.01 -41.88
C GLU A 529 -47.31 5.82 -41.14
N GLN A 530 -46.38 6.07 -40.22
CA GLN A 530 -45.88 5.04 -39.31
C GLN A 530 -46.78 5.00 -38.07
N GLY A 531 -47.80 4.14 -38.11
CA GLY A 531 -48.81 4.03 -37.05
C GLY A 531 -50.03 4.94 -37.27
N SER A 532 -50.77 5.26 -36.22
CA SER A 532 -51.97 6.09 -36.31
C SER A 532 -51.63 7.59 -36.29
N LEU A 533 -52.33 8.40 -37.10
CA LEU A 533 -52.21 9.86 -37.07
C LEU A 533 -52.66 10.41 -35.71
N SER A 534 -51.74 11.01 -34.98
CA SER A 534 -51.96 11.57 -33.64
C SER A 534 -52.39 13.04 -33.72
N GLN A 535 -51.70 13.85 -34.54
CA GLN A 535 -51.98 15.27 -34.73
C GLN A 535 -51.70 15.69 -36.18
N LEU A 536 -52.50 16.62 -36.69
CA LEU A 536 -52.22 17.35 -37.93
C LEU A 536 -52.60 18.80 -37.70
N LEU A 537 -51.65 19.70 -37.88
CA LEU A 537 -51.86 21.15 -37.89
C LEU A 537 -51.52 21.64 -39.30
N ALA A 538 -52.48 22.27 -39.95
CA ALA A 538 -52.30 22.80 -41.30
C ALA A 538 -52.61 24.28 -41.36
N ILE A 539 -52.03 24.93 -42.37
CA ILE A 539 -52.35 26.29 -42.75
C ILE A 539 -52.12 26.46 -44.25
N GLY A 540 -52.95 27.32 -44.86
CA GLY A 540 -52.80 27.70 -46.25
C GLY A 540 -54.11 28.17 -46.85
N LYS A 541 -54.25 27.96 -48.15
CA LYS A 541 -55.45 28.29 -48.91
C LYS A 541 -56.33 27.05 -49.03
N TYR A 542 -57.53 27.09 -48.47
CA TYR A 542 -58.55 26.07 -48.63
C TYR A 542 -59.84 26.69 -49.20
N ASN A 543 -60.81 25.85 -49.56
CA ASN A 543 -62.11 26.28 -50.11
C ASN A 543 -63.31 25.78 -49.29
N THR A 544 -63.07 25.37 -48.05
CA THR A 544 -64.10 24.89 -47.12
C THR A 544 -63.66 25.10 -45.68
N VAL A 545 -64.64 25.22 -44.79
CA VAL A 545 -64.50 25.13 -43.32
C VAL A 545 -65.53 24.13 -42.80
N THR A 546 -65.19 23.39 -41.75
CA THR A 546 -66.12 22.41 -41.16
C THR A 546 -66.12 22.41 -39.64
N LEU A 547 -65.29 23.24 -39.01
CA LEU A 547 -65.32 23.38 -37.57
C LEU A 547 -66.69 23.96 -37.17
N PRO A 548 -67.37 23.42 -36.13
CA PRO A 548 -68.69 23.88 -35.74
C PRO A 548 -68.75 25.41 -35.55
N GLY A 549 -69.70 26.07 -36.22
CA GLY A 549 -69.91 27.52 -36.14
C GLY A 549 -69.09 28.35 -37.14
N GLU A 550 -68.18 27.75 -37.92
CA GLU A 550 -67.45 28.46 -38.97
C GLU A 550 -68.26 28.57 -40.27
N VAL A 551 -68.25 29.77 -40.88
CA VAL A 551 -68.77 30.01 -42.24
C VAL A 551 -67.58 30.31 -43.15
N PHE A 552 -67.47 29.63 -44.29
CA PHE A 552 -66.31 29.78 -45.17
C PHE A 552 -66.16 31.23 -45.67
N ASP A 553 -64.97 31.80 -45.49
CA ASP A 553 -64.62 33.13 -46.00
C ASP A 553 -63.52 33.00 -47.07
N ALA A 554 -63.89 33.24 -48.33
CA ALA A 554 -62.99 33.15 -49.47
C ALA A 554 -61.90 34.23 -49.49
N THR A 555 -62.04 35.29 -48.68
CA THR A 555 -61.06 36.38 -48.54
C THR A 555 -59.97 36.09 -47.52
N LYS A 556 -60.11 35.03 -46.71
CA LYS A 556 -59.17 34.66 -45.64
C LYS A 556 -58.45 33.36 -45.95
N TYR A 557 -57.27 33.17 -45.37
CA TYR A 557 -56.62 31.86 -45.33
C TYR A 557 -57.33 30.93 -44.33
N GLN A 558 -57.04 29.64 -44.37
CA GLN A 558 -57.67 28.65 -43.49
C GLN A 558 -56.60 27.81 -42.79
N GLY A 559 -56.96 27.36 -41.60
CA GLY A 559 -56.24 26.34 -40.88
C GLY A 559 -57.04 25.03 -40.82
N ARG A 560 -56.35 23.97 -40.40
CA ARG A 560 -56.97 22.68 -40.12
C ARG A 560 -56.32 22.06 -38.89
N ILE A 561 -57.15 21.47 -38.03
CA ILE A 561 -56.72 20.58 -36.95
C ILE A 561 -57.39 19.23 -37.18
N VAL A 562 -56.64 18.14 -37.00
CA VAL A 562 -57.20 16.78 -36.94
C VAL A 562 -57.00 16.22 -35.54
N ASN A 563 -58.05 15.55 -35.05
CA ASN A 563 -58.14 14.87 -33.75
C ASN A 563 -58.43 15.82 -32.56
N GLY A 564 -59.15 15.32 -31.55
CA GLY A 564 -59.61 16.09 -30.38
C GLY A 564 -60.88 16.93 -30.61
N ALA A 565 -61.29 17.69 -29.59
CA ALA A 565 -62.53 18.50 -29.61
C ALA A 565 -62.54 19.63 -30.66
N ASN A 566 -61.37 20.00 -31.19
CA ASN A 566 -61.16 21.08 -32.15
C ASN A 566 -60.92 20.58 -33.58
N ALA A 567 -61.31 19.35 -33.91
CA ALA A 567 -61.09 18.76 -35.23
C ALA A 567 -61.98 19.43 -36.30
N GLY A 568 -61.36 20.01 -37.34
CA GLY A 568 -62.05 20.65 -38.44
C GLY A 568 -61.21 21.68 -39.18
N TRP A 569 -61.77 22.23 -40.26
CA TRP A 569 -61.21 23.38 -40.99
C TRP A 569 -61.85 24.69 -40.47
N PHE A 570 -61.07 25.76 -40.38
CA PHE A 570 -61.51 27.06 -39.83
C PHE A 570 -60.86 28.24 -40.56
N ASN A 571 -61.48 29.43 -40.47
CA ASN A 571 -60.90 30.64 -41.07
C ASN A 571 -59.83 31.28 -40.18
N LEU A 572 -58.79 31.80 -40.80
CA LEU A 572 -57.78 32.65 -40.19
C LEU A 572 -58.22 34.11 -40.27
N ASN A 573 -59.10 34.50 -39.37
CA ASN A 573 -59.87 35.75 -39.41
C ASN A 573 -59.79 36.56 -38.09
N GLY A 574 -58.75 36.34 -37.29
CA GLY A 574 -58.46 37.17 -36.12
C GLY A 574 -58.32 38.66 -36.47
N ALA A 575 -58.37 39.51 -35.46
CA ALA A 575 -58.23 40.95 -35.67
C ALA A 575 -56.91 41.28 -36.39
N GLY A 576 -57.02 42.01 -37.51
CA GLY A 576 -55.86 42.37 -38.34
C GLY A 576 -55.36 41.26 -39.28
N ALA A 577 -55.98 40.08 -39.30
CA ALA A 577 -55.58 38.99 -40.19
C ALA A 577 -55.58 39.45 -41.67
N PRO A 578 -54.47 39.26 -42.40
CA PRO A 578 -54.36 39.62 -43.81
C PRO A 578 -55.51 39.04 -44.64
N ILE A 579 -55.93 39.79 -45.67
CA ILE A 579 -56.76 39.25 -46.75
C ILE A 579 -55.85 38.53 -47.76
N ARG A 580 -56.40 37.56 -48.48
CA ARG A 580 -55.69 36.94 -49.60
C ARG A 580 -55.32 37.99 -50.64
N SER A 581 -54.08 37.94 -51.13
CA SER A 581 -53.58 38.83 -52.18
C SER A 581 -52.54 38.13 -53.04
N THR A 582 -52.22 38.69 -54.21
CA THR A 582 -51.14 38.14 -55.03
C THR A 582 -49.80 38.42 -54.35
N GLY A 583 -48.97 37.39 -54.19
CA GLY A 583 -47.61 37.55 -53.67
C GLY A 583 -47.21 36.47 -52.66
N TRP A 584 -45.99 36.61 -52.15
CA TRP A 584 -45.47 35.78 -51.07
C TRP A 584 -46.09 36.19 -49.74
N HIS A 585 -46.65 35.21 -49.05
CA HIS A 585 -47.16 35.36 -47.69
C HIS A 585 -46.44 34.40 -46.75
N LYS A 586 -46.07 34.90 -45.58
CA LYS A 586 -45.43 34.12 -44.52
C LYS A 586 -46.50 33.46 -43.67
N PHE A 587 -46.34 32.18 -43.40
CA PHE A 587 -47.27 31.42 -42.58
C PHE A 587 -46.52 30.76 -41.42
N GLU A 588 -47.11 30.80 -40.23
CA GLU A 588 -46.50 30.22 -39.03
C GLU A 588 -47.52 29.45 -38.21
N ILE A 589 -47.09 28.30 -37.68
CA ILE A 589 -47.81 27.52 -36.67
C ILE A 589 -46.89 27.46 -35.45
N GLU A 590 -47.26 28.10 -34.34
CA GLU A 590 -46.47 28.13 -33.11
C GLU A 590 -47.18 27.40 -31.97
N ARG A 591 -46.55 26.38 -31.39
CA ARG A 591 -46.96 25.75 -30.14
C ARG A 591 -46.25 26.41 -28.97
N LEU A 592 -47.01 26.89 -27.98
CA LEU A 592 -46.49 27.64 -26.84
C LEU A 592 -45.93 26.73 -25.74
N ALA A 593 -45.33 27.35 -24.71
CA ALA A 593 -44.63 26.66 -23.62
C ALA A 593 -45.53 25.74 -22.77
N ASP A 594 -46.84 26.00 -22.72
CA ASP A 594 -47.80 25.12 -22.04
C ASP A 594 -48.08 23.81 -22.80
N SER A 595 -47.48 23.65 -23.98
CA SER A 595 -47.62 22.49 -24.89
C SER A 595 -49.03 22.19 -25.37
N SER A 596 -50.04 22.98 -24.99
CA SER A 596 -51.46 22.75 -25.31
C SER A 596 -52.11 23.92 -26.04
N THR A 597 -51.42 25.06 -26.12
CA THR A 597 -51.83 26.22 -26.90
C THR A 597 -51.06 26.29 -28.20
N VAL A 598 -51.78 26.46 -29.31
CA VAL A 598 -51.21 26.66 -30.65
C VAL A 598 -51.77 27.92 -31.27
N ASN A 599 -50.89 28.72 -31.88
CA ASN A 599 -51.18 29.95 -32.59
C ASN A 599 -50.88 29.79 -34.08
N TRP A 600 -51.71 30.43 -34.92
CA TRP A 600 -51.53 30.52 -36.36
C TRP A 600 -51.32 31.97 -36.76
N TYR A 601 -50.24 32.24 -37.50
CA TYR A 601 -49.91 33.56 -38.00
C TYR A 601 -49.88 33.60 -39.53
N VAL A 602 -50.26 34.75 -40.08
CA VAL A 602 -50.06 35.11 -41.48
C VAL A 602 -49.38 36.48 -41.50
N ASP A 603 -48.25 36.60 -42.21
CA ASP A 603 -47.42 37.80 -42.29
C ASP A 603 -47.07 38.41 -40.92
N GLY A 604 -46.82 37.54 -39.93
CA GLY A 604 -46.53 37.92 -38.55
C GLY A 604 -47.73 38.36 -37.72
N VAL A 605 -48.95 38.38 -38.29
CA VAL A 605 -50.18 38.72 -37.57
C VAL A 605 -50.84 37.47 -37.00
N LEU A 606 -51.14 37.46 -35.70
CA LEU A 606 -51.86 36.37 -35.05
C LEU A 606 -53.30 36.29 -35.57
N CYS A 607 -53.60 35.22 -36.30
CA CYS A 607 -54.89 35.05 -36.95
C CYS A 607 -55.84 34.13 -36.16
N ARG A 608 -55.32 33.13 -35.44
CA ARG A 608 -56.11 32.22 -34.58
C ARG A 608 -55.28 31.62 -33.46
N THR A 609 -55.97 31.25 -32.37
CA THR A 609 -55.42 30.50 -31.22
C THR A 609 -56.36 29.37 -30.85
N PHE A 610 -55.81 28.20 -30.57
CA PHE A 610 -56.52 27.08 -29.94
C PHE A 610 -55.81 26.67 -28.66
N THR A 611 -56.56 26.39 -27.61
CA THR A 611 -56.06 25.94 -26.29
C THR A 611 -56.55 24.52 -25.99
N GLY A 612 -55.88 23.85 -25.05
CA GLY A 612 -56.28 22.51 -24.59
C GLY A 612 -56.06 21.39 -25.62
N LEU A 613 -55.17 21.60 -26.60
CA LEU A 613 -54.77 20.55 -27.53
C LEU A 613 -53.94 19.50 -26.77
N THR A 614 -54.41 18.27 -26.74
CA THR A 614 -53.66 17.13 -26.20
C THR A 614 -52.92 16.45 -27.34
N LEU A 615 -51.58 16.38 -27.25
CA LEU A 615 -50.62 15.47 -27.91
C LEU A 615 -49.34 16.22 -28.34
N PRO A 616 -48.14 15.64 -28.14
CA PRO A 616 -47.02 16.42 -27.64
C PRO A 616 -45.93 16.72 -28.65
N ALA A 617 -45.92 16.15 -29.87
CA ALA A 617 -44.79 16.27 -30.80
C ALA A 617 -45.14 16.48 -32.29
N TRP A 618 -44.16 16.88 -33.11
CA TRP A 618 -44.21 16.91 -34.58
C TRP A 618 -43.11 16.01 -35.15
N ASP A 619 -43.47 15.11 -36.07
CA ASP A 619 -42.59 14.05 -36.61
C ASP A 619 -42.29 14.20 -38.10
N CYS A 620 -43.22 14.80 -38.85
CA CYS A 620 -43.08 15.01 -40.28
C CYS A 620 -43.78 16.28 -40.75
N VAL A 621 -43.30 16.79 -41.89
CA VAL A 621 -43.90 17.91 -42.63
C VAL A 621 -44.52 17.41 -43.92
N VAL A 622 -45.61 18.04 -44.36
CA VAL A 622 -46.26 17.76 -45.65
C VAL A 622 -46.54 19.07 -46.37
N VAL A 623 -46.29 19.11 -47.68
CA VAL A 623 -46.54 20.26 -48.54
C VAL A 623 -47.34 19.80 -49.76
N GLY A 624 -48.34 20.58 -50.17
CA GLY A 624 -49.05 20.31 -51.41
C GLY A 624 -50.45 20.90 -51.52
N SER A 625 -51.31 20.22 -52.28
CA SER A 625 -52.73 20.49 -52.48
C SER A 625 -53.60 19.31 -52.02
N VAL A 626 -54.93 19.42 -52.03
CA VAL A 626 -55.85 18.40 -51.49
C VAL A 626 -56.41 17.54 -52.62
N GLY A 627 -56.25 16.21 -52.52
CA GLY A 627 -56.49 15.25 -53.61
C GLY A 627 -57.93 15.02 -54.11
N SER A 628 -58.94 15.75 -53.63
CA SER A 628 -60.31 15.65 -54.12
C SER A 628 -60.82 17.00 -54.66
N GLY A 629 -60.86 17.18 -55.98
CA GLY A 629 -61.35 18.39 -56.65
C GLY A 629 -60.45 18.84 -57.81
N SER A 630 -60.85 19.92 -58.50
CA SER A 630 -60.04 20.59 -59.54
C SER A 630 -59.37 21.84 -58.96
N THR A 631 -58.06 21.97 -59.17
CA THR A 631 -57.27 23.20 -58.99
C THR A 631 -57.07 23.85 -60.35
N VAL A 632 -57.15 25.17 -60.45
CA VAL A 632 -57.02 25.90 -61.72
C VAL A 632 -55.76 26.76 -61.71
N GLY A 633 -54.55 26.20 -61.60
CA GLY A 633 -53.31 26.97 -61.74
C GLY A 633 -52.29 26.75 -60.63
N ASP A 634 -51.22 27.55 -60.67
CA ASP A 634 -49.98 27.29 -59.94
C ASP A 634 -49.91 28.00 -58.58
N ALA A 635 -49.19 27.39 -57.63
CA ALA A 635 -48.70 28.02 -56.41
C ALA A 635 -47.31 27.51 -56.06
N TRP A 636 -46.55 28.31 -55.30
CA TRP A 636 -45.18 27.98 -54.90
C TRP A 636 -45.06 27.98 -53.39
N VAL A 637 -44.31 27.03 -52.84
CA VAL A 637 -43.96 26.95 -51.42
C VAL A 637 -42.45 27.04 -51.28
N ASP A 638 -42.00 27.82 -50.30
CA ASP A 638 -40.58 28.10 -50.08
C ASP A 638 -40.23 28.23 -48.59
N ASP A 639 -38.92 28.16 -48.29
CA ASP A 639 -38.33 28.45 -46.97
C ASP A 639 -39.03 27.75 -45.79
N PHE A 640 -39.26 26.44 -45.92
CA PHE A 640 -39.90 25.66 -44.87
C PHE A 640 -38.93 25.33 -43.74
N LYS A 641 -39.26 25.83 -42.55
CA LYS A 641 -38.49 25.70 -41.32
C LYS A 641 -39.35 25.18 -40.17
N VAL A 642 -38.85 24.24 -39.38
CA VAL A 642 -39.41 23.85 -38.07
C VAL A 642 -38.37 24.11 -37.00
N GLU A 643 -38.74 24.87 -35.98
CA GLU A 643 -37.90 25.28 -34.85
C GLU A 643 -38.44 24.72 -33.53
N TYR A 644 -37.55 24.42 -32.59
CA TYR A 644 -37.87 23.98 -31.22
C TYR A 644 -37.15 24.84 -30.17
N TYR A 645 -37.80 25.11 -29.04
CA TYR A 645 -37.41 26.17 -28.10
C TYR A 645 -37.32 25.76 -26.61
N ASP A 646 -37.44 24.50 -26.22
CA ASP A 646 -37.33 24.15 -24.79
C ASP A 646 -35.88 23.85 -24.35
N PRO A 647 -35.49 24.31 -23.14
CA PRO A 647 -34.19 24.01 -22.55
C PRO A 647 -34.07 22.53 -22.14
N PRO A 648 -32.86 22.06 -21.78
CA PRO A 648 -32.67 20.69 -21.30
C PRO A 648 -33.47 20.42 -20.02
N THR A 649 -33.79 19.15 -19.76
CA THR A 649 -34.38 18.72 -18.49
C THR A 649 -33.40 17.86 -17.72
N ILE A 650 -33.19 18.11 -16.42
CA ILE A 650 -32.31 17.29 -15.57
C ILE A 650 -33.18 16.26 -14.85
N SER A 651 -33.04 14.98 -15.21
CA SER A 651 -33.78 13.87 -14.60
C SER A 651 -33.06 13.27 -13.38
N SER A 652 -31.75 13.51 -13.24
CA SER A 652 -30.97 13.13 -12.06
C SER A 652 -29.87 14.14 -11.77
N SER A 653 -29.88 14.72 -10.57
CA SER A 653 -28.82 15.62 -10.08
C SER A 653 -27.68 14.84 -9.39
N PRO A 654 -26.46 15.40 -9.32
CA PRO A 654 -25.37 14.79 -8.56
C PRO A 654 -25.70 14.66 -7.08
N THR A 655 -25.06 13.69 -6.42
CA THR A 655 -25.25 13.39 -4.99
C THR A 655 -24.00 13.70 -4.18
N ASN A 656 -24.19 14.07 -2.91
CA ASN A 656 -23.10 14.35 -1.97
C ASN A 656 -22.10 13.19 -1.88
N LYS A 657 -20.80 13.49 -1.79
CA LYS A 657 -19.72 12.52 -1.66
C LYS A 657 -18.83 12.85 -0.47
N THR A 658 -18.39 11.80 0.22
CA THR A 658 -17.30 11.87 1.20
C THR A 658 -16.22 10.89 0.79
N VAL A 659 -14.99 11.38 0.63
CA VAL A 659 -13.82 10.56 0.26
C VAL A 659 -12.67 10.82 1.22
N VAL A 660 -11.78 9.86 1.40
CA VAL A 660 -10.53 10.06 2.14
C VAL A 660 -9.57 10.89 1.28
N ALA A 661 -8.78 11.78 1.90
CA ALA A 661 -7.79 12.58 1.17
C ALA A 661 -6.87 11.70 0.33
N GLY A 662 -6.66 12.09 -0.93
CA GLY A 662 -5.93 11.31 -1.92
C GLY A 662 -6.78 10.34 -2.76
N ASN A 663 -8.03 10.06 -2.38
CA ASN A 663 -8.94 9.26 -3.20
C ASN A 663 -9.70 10.12 -4.22
N SER A 664 -10.23 9.48 -5.26
CA SER A 664 -11.05 10.14 -6.28
C SER A 664 -12.51 10.25 -5.87
N ALA A 665 -13.17 11.34 -6.26
CA ALA A 665 -14.62 11.52 -6.19
C ALA A 665 -15.19 11.74 -7.59
N THR A 666 -16.36 11.16 -7.86
CA THR A 666 -17.06 11.29 -9.14
C THR A 666 -18.50 11.77 -8.93
N PHE A 667 -18.90 12.78 -9.70
CA PHE A 667 -20.25 13.35 -9.75
C PHE A 667 -20.83 13.17 -11.15
N THR A 668 -22.11 12.81 -11.24
CA THR A 668 -22.78 12.59 -12.52
C THR A 668 -24.13 13.29 -12.53
N VAL A 669 -24.51 13.83 -13.68
CA VAL A 669 -25.83 14.39 -13.96
C VAL A 669 -26.46 13.62 -15.12
N VAL A 670 -27.77 13.40 -15.09
CA VAL A 670 -28.54 12.83 -16.21
C VAL A 670 -29.52 13.88 -16.71
N ALA A 671 -29.47 14.17 -18.00
CA ALA A 671 -30.32 15.16 -18.63
C ALA A 671 -30.91 14.66 -19.96
N ALA A 672 -32.07 15.22 -20.33
CA ALA A 672 -32.83 14.96 -21.56
C ALA A 672 -33.14 16.28 -22.30
N ASN A 673 -33.94 16.22 -23.35
CA ASN A 673 -34.29 17.35 -24.24
C ASN A 673 -33.06 17.98 -24.93
N THR A 674 -32.35 17.17 -25.71
CA THR A 674 -31.17 17.51 -26.53
C THR A 674 -30.16 18.39 -25.79
N VAL A 675 -29.14 17.79 -25.19
CA VAL A 675 -28.07 18.54 -24.51
C VAL A 675 -26.95 18.88 -25.50
N THR A 676 -26.56 20.15 -25.58
CA THR A 676 -25.43 20.62 -26.42
C THR A 676 -24.18 20.99 -25.62
N GLY A 677 -24.27 21.08 -24.29
CA GLY A 677 -23.11 21.37 -23.45
C GLY A 677 -23.34 21.10 -21.97
N TYR A 678 -22.27 20.68 -21.29
CA TYR A 678 -22.16 20.63 -19.84
C TYR A 678 -21.07 21.60 -19.38
N GLN A 679 -21.25 22.17 -18.20
CA GLN A 679 -20.22 22.92 -17.50
C GLN A 679 -20.37 22.71 -16.00
N TRP A 680 -19.44 21.99 -15.39
CA TRP A 680 -19.37 21.83 -13.95
C TRP A 680 -18.84 23.09 -13.30
N ARG A 681 -19.38 23.40 -12.12
CA ARG A 681 -19.00 24.54 -11.31
C ARG A 681 -18.65 24.09 -9.92
N LYS A 682 -17.71 24.80 -9.30
CA LYS A 682 -17.34 24.67 -7.90
C LYS A 682 -17.70 25.97 -7.21
N ASN A 683 -18.60 25.90 -6.22
CA ASN A 683 -19.15 27.07 -5.54
C ASN A 683 -19.65 28.15 -6.52
N GLY A 684 -20.30 27.72 -7.61
CA GLY A 684 -20.83 28.61 -8.65
C GLY A 684 -19.84 29.11 -9.70
N VAL A 685 -18.54 28.77 -9.61
CA VAL A 685 -17.50 29.16 -10.57
C VAL A 685 -17.19 28.01 -11.54
N ASN A 686 -17.15 28.29 -12.84
CA ASN A 686 -16.87 27.29 -13.87
C ASN A 686 -15.51 26.61 -13.66
N LEU A 687 -15.53 25.28 -13.68
CA LEU A 687 -14.34 24.45 -13.65
C LEU A 687 -13.77 24.26 -15.06
N ILE A 688 -12.46 24.14 -15.14
CA ILE A 688 -11.75 23.72 -16.35
C ILE A 688 -11.05 22.40 -16.07
N ASN A 689 -10.87 21.57 -17.10
CA ASN A 689 -10.06 20.35 -16.97
C ASN A 689 -8.60 20.74 -16.76
N GLY A 690 -7.95 20.11 -15.79
CA GLY A 690 -6.56 20.42 -15.43
C GLY A 690 -6.27 20.05 -13.98
N GLY A 691 -5.00 19.71 -13.70
CA GLY A 691 -4.59 19.23 -12.39
C GLY A 691 -5.35 17.97 -12.00
N ASN A 692 -6.13 18.05 -10.92
CA ASN A 692 -6.93 16.95 -10.39
C ASN A 692 -8.39 16.94 -10.88
N ILE A 693 -8.77 17.87 -11.75
CA ILE A 693 -10.13 17.99 -12.29
C ILE A 693 -10.19 17.43 -13.72
N SER A 694 -11.15 16.54 -13.97
CA SER A 694 -11.44 15.99 -15.30
C SER A 694 -12.95 15.82 -15.51
N GLY A 695 -13.40 15.92 -16.76
CA GLY A 695 -14.83 15.84 -17.09
C GLY A 695 -15.63 17.12 -16.79
N ALA A 696 -14.98 18.27 -16.61
CA ALA A 696 -15.63 19.54 -16.29
C ALA A 696 -16.67 20.00 -17.35
N THR A 697 -16.60 19.48 -18.57
CA THR A 697 -17.54 19.78 -19.66
C THR A 697 -18.32 18.55 -20.14
N THR A 698 -18.41 17.51 -19.31
CA THR A 698 -19.17 16.29 -19.62
C THR A 698 -20.27 16.06 -18.58
N ALA A 699 -21.11 15.03 -18.80
CA ALA A 699 -22.12 14.61 -17.83
C ALA A 699 -21.52 14.09 -16.51
N THR A 700 -20.22 13.77 -16.47
CA THR A 700 -19.54 13.22 -15.30
C THR A 700 -18.26 13.98 -14.98
N LEU A 701 -18.20 14.59 -13.80
CA LEU A 701 -17.01 15.22 -13.24
C LEU A 701 -16.26 14.22 -12.36
N THR A 702 -14.95 14.15 -12.52
CA THR A 702 -14.06 13.43 -11.62
C THR A 702 -13.03 14.39 -11.01
N VAL A 703 -12.99 14.39 -9.68
CA VAL A 703 -11.94 15.02 -8.87
C VAL A 703 -11.01 13.90 -8.40
N SER A 704 -9.88 13.71 -9.08
CA SER A 704 -8.87 12.72 -8.65
C SER A 704 -8.08 13.25 -7.46
N ASN A 705 -7.42 12.36 -6.70
CA ASN A 705 -6.50 12.75 -5.63
C ASN A 705 -7.04 13.88 -4.71
N ALA A 706 -8.28 13.78 -4.25
CA ALA A 706 -8.99 14.90 -3.63
C ALA A 706 -8.27 15.41 -2.36
N GLN A 707 -8.08 16.73 -2.27
CA GLN A 707 -7.39 17.42 -1.19
C GLN A 707 -8.31 18.40 -0.46
N ALA A 708 -7.78 19.05 0.58
CA ALA A 708 -8.51 20.04 1.38
C ALA A 708 -9.20 21.11 0.53
N GLY A 709 -8.49 21.61 -0.49
CA GLY A 709 -8.98 22.64 -1.40
C GLY A 709 -10.17 22.19 -2.25
N ASP A 710 -10.42 20.89 -2.42
CA ASP A 710 -11.51 20.35 -3.23
C ASP A 710 -12.83 20.22 -2.47
N ALA A 711 -12.81 20.32 -1.13
CA ALA A 711 -14.04 20.30 -0.35
C ALA A 711 -14.91 21.53 -0.68
N ALA A 712 -16.01 21.32 -1.39
CA ALA A 712 -16.86 22.38 -1.93
C ALA A 712 -18.21 21.81 -2.39
N ASN A 713 -19.11 22.70 -2.82
CA ASN A 713 -20.32 22.33 -3.52
C ASN A 713 -20.08 22.32 -5.03
N TYR A 714 -20.53 21.27 -5.70
CA TYR A 714 -20.40 21.06 -7.13
C TYR A 714 -21.77 20.97 -7.79
N ASP A 715 -21.99 21.74 -8.85
CA ASP A 715 -23.22 21.71 -9.65
C ASP A 715 -22.88 21.69 -11.15
N ALA A 716 -23.78 21.14 -11.95
CA ALA A 716 -23.64 21.08 -13.40
C ALA A 716 -24.61 22.07 -14.06
N VAL A 717 -24.09 22.88 -14.98
CA VAL A 717 -24.88 23.64 -15.94
C VAL A 717 -25.05 22.76 -17.18
N VAL A 718 -26.29 22.50 -17.57
CA VAL A 718 -26.64 21.72 -18.75
C VAL A 718 -27.33 22.65 -19.73
N SER A 719 -26.86 22.74 -20.97
CA SER A 719 -27.35 23.73 -21.94
C SER A 719 -27.73 23.12 -23.28
N ASN A 720 -28.67 23.76 -23.95
CA ASN A 720 -28.96 23.58 -25.37
C ASN A 720 -29.15 24.95 -26.06
N GLY A 721 -29.53 24.94 -27.34
CA GLY A 721 -29.80 26.17 -28.10
C GLY A 721 -30.92 27.04 -27.55
N ALA A 722 -31.77 26.53 -26.66
CA ALA A 722 -32.81 27.28 -25.98
C ALA A 722 -32.38 27.87 -24.61
N GLY A 723 -31.28 27.39 -24.03
CA GLY A 723 -30.69 27.96 -22.82
C GLY A 723 -30.15 26.93 -21.82
N PRO A 724 -29.54 27.39 -20.71
CA PRO A 724 -29.03 26.53 -19.65
C PRO A 724 -30.06 26.21 -18.56
N VAL A 725 -29.93 25.03 -17.95
CA VAL A 725 -30.52 24.62 -16.69
C VAL A 725 -29.44 24.19 -15.72
N TYR A 726 -29.68 24.32 -14.42
CA TYR A 726 -28.72 24.04 -13.36
C TYR A 726 -29.15 22.83 -12.54
N SER A 727 -28.22 21.90 -12.27
CA SER A 727 -28.48 20.80 -11.35
C SER A 727 -28.59 21.30 -9.90
N ALA A 728 -29.16 20.49 -9.01
CA ALA A 728 -28.91 20.68 -7.59
C ALA A 728 -27.41 20.51 -7.30
N ALA A 729 -26.91 21.24 -6.30
CA ALA A 729 -25.51 21.15 -5.90
C ALA A 729 -25.27 19.93 -5.00
N ALA A 730 -24.12 19.28 -5.18
CA ALA A 730 -23.64 18.17 -4.38
C ALA A 730 -22.37 18.57 -3.62
N ALA A 731 -22.33 18.32 -2.31
CA ALA A 731 -21.17 18.58 -1.47
C ALA A 731 -20.12 17.48 -1.61
N LEU A 732 -18.86 17.86 -1.86
CA LEU A 732 -17.68 17.02 -1.65
C LEU A 732 -17.11 17.30 -0.25
N LYS A 733 -16.98 16.25 0.56
CA LYS A 733 -16.26 16.28 1.83
C LYS A 733 -15.00 15.42 1.74
N VAL A 734 -13.90 15.88 2.31
CA VAL A 734 -12.61 15.17 2.25
C VAL A 734 -12.14 14.80 3.65
N ALA A 735 -12.28 13.52 4.02
CA ALA A 735 -11.87 12.97 5.30
C ALA A 735 -10.34 12.89 5.44
N PRO A 736 -9.78 12.89 6.66
CA PRO A 736 -8.34 12.92 6.87
C PRO A 736 -7.65 11.65 6.38
N ALA A 737 -6.41 11.77 5.92
CA ALA A 737 -5.48 10.68 5.65
C ALA A 737 -4.13 10.99 6.30
N ILE A 738 -3.52 10.00 6.96
CA ILE A 738 -2.19 10.14 7.57
C ILE A 738 -1.14 9.86 6.48
N THR A 739 -0.31 10.86 6.18
CA THR A 739 0.71 10.82 5.12
C THR A 739 2.10 10.51 5.67
N SER A 740 2.33 10.71 6.97
CA SER A 740 3.54 10.26 7.67
C SER A 740 3.17 9.70 9.03
N GLN A 741 3.59 8.47 9.30
CA GLN A 741 3.31 7.77 10.56
C GLN A 741 4.31 8.21 11.64
N PRO A 742 3.92 8.18 12.93
CA PRO A 742 4.88 8.32 14.02
C PRO A 742 5.88 7.16 14.01
N VAL A 743 7.04 7.37 14.63
CA VAL A 743 8.14 6.38 14.71
C VAL A 743 8.36 6.02 16.19
N ALA A 744 8.78 4.77 16.43
CA ALA A 744 9.15 4.30 17.76
C ALA A 744 10.31 5.12 18.36
N SER A 745 10.36 5.20 19.70
CA SER A 745 11.42 5.94 20.39
C SER A 745 11.95 5.15 21.58
N THR A 746 13.23 5.31 21.88
CA THR A 746 13.91 4.72 23.03
C THR A 746 14.63 5.83 23.77
N ASN A 747 14.34 5.99 25.07
CA ASN A 747 14.83 7.11 25.86
C ASN A 747 15.34 6.66 27.22
N LEU A 748 16.28 7.44 27.76
CA LEU A 748 16.63 7.38 29.17
C LEU A 748 15.56 8.10 30.01
N PRO A 749 15.34 7.68 31.27
CA PRO A 749 14.58 8.45 32.24
C PRO A 749 15.12 9.88 32.33
N GLY A 750 14.21 10.86 32.34
CA GLY A 750 14.55 12.28 32.32
C GLY A 750 14.81 12.88 30.94
N GLY A 751 15.01 12.06 29.89
CA GLY A 751 15.21 12.51 28.52
C GLY A 751 13.92 13.04 27.85
N THR A 752 14.05 13.48 26.60
CA THR A 752 12.94 14.03 25.79
C THR A 752 12.52 13.08 24.68
N ALA A 753 11.24 12.73 24.59
CA ALA A 753 10.66 11.94 23.50
C ALA A 753 9.71 12.79 22.63
N THR A 754 9.78 12.62 21.31
CA THR A 754 8.97 13.36 20.34
C THR A 754 8.30 12.40 19.36
N PHE A 755 6.99 12.50 19.20
CA PHE A 755 6.23 11.79 18.18
C PHE A 755 5.58 12.78 17.21
N THR A 756 5.79 12.58 15.91
CA THR A 756 5.27 13.47 14.86
C THR A 756 4.37 12.70 13.90
N VAL A 757 3.31 13.35 13.41
CA VAL A 757 2.44 12.85 12.35
C VAL A 757 2.25 13.94 11.29
N ALA A 758 2.12 13.54 10.02
CA ALA A 758 1.61 14.41 8.97
C ALA A 758 0.26 13.88 8.47
N ALA A 759 -0.69 14.77 8.21
CA ALA A 759 -2.00 14.39 7.70
C ALA A 759 -2.53 15.42 6.68
N ALA A 760 -3.28 14.92 5.70
CA ALA A 760 -3.99 15.71 4.70
C ALA A 760 -5.51 15.51 4.85
N GLY A 761 -6.31 16.48 4.43
CA GLY A 761 -7.77 16.42 4.47
C GLY A 761 -8.40 17.80 4.62
N GLN A 762 -9.73 17.86 4.53
CA GLN A 762 -10.46 19.12 4.70
C GLN A 762 -10.12 19.79 6.05
N THR A 763 -9.85 21.09 6.01
CA THR A 763 -9.55 21.89 7.21
C THR A 763 -10.83 22.20 7.98
N THR A 764 -10.81 22.35 9.32
CA THR A 764 -9.67 22.26 10.24
C THR A 764 -9.44 20.82 10.73
N LEU A 765 -8.19 20.35 10.72
CA LEU A 765 -7.81 19.05 11.30
C LEU A 765 -7.63 19.19 12.83
N THR A 766 -8.12 18.21 13.58
CA THR A 766 -7.93 18.11 15.04
C THR A 766 -7.20 16.82 15.36
N TYR A 767 -6.30 16.87 16.35
CA TYR A 767 -5.46 15.74 16.74
C TYR A 767 -5.80 15.31 18.16
N ARG A 768 -5.64 14.01 18.44
CA ARG A 768 -5.73 13.45 19.79
C ARG A 768 -4.75 12.31 19.93
N TRP A 769 -3.63 12.59 20.61
CA TRP A 769 -2.66 11.56 20.97
C TRP A 769 -3.20 10.65 22.07
N ARG A 770 -2.79 9.39 22.04
CA ARG A 770 -3.21 8.35 22.97
C ARG A 770 -2.03 7.48 23.38
N LEU A 771 -1.96 7.16 24.67
CA LEU A 771 -1.08 6.14 25.24
C LEU A 771 -1.91 4.90 25.57
N ASN A 772 -1.55 3.75 25.00
CA ASN A 772 -2.24 2.48 25.21
C ASN A 772 -3.77 2.58 24.98
N GLY A 773 -4.17 3.41 24.00
CA GLY A 773 -5.57 3.67 23.67
C GLY A 773 -6.27 4.76 24.49
N THR A 774 -5.63 5.29 25.54
CA THR A 774 -6.20 6.35 26.39
C THR A 774 -5.77 7.74 25.91
N ASN A 775 -6.72 8.68 25.78
CA ASN A 775 -6.44 10.04 25.35
C ASN A 775 -5.49 10.78 26.29
N LEU A 776 -4.44 11.36 25.73
CA LEU A 776 -3.53 12.25 26.43
C LEU A 776 -4.08 13.68 26.45
N SER A 777 -3.67 14.42 27.46
CA SER A 777 -3.94 15.85 27.64
C SER A 777 -2.65 16.58 27.92
N ASP A 778 -2.56 17.82 27.45
CA ASP A 778 -1.43 18.69 27.79
C ASP A 778 -1.42 19.00 29.29
N GLY A 779 -0.23 19.00 29.88
CA GLY A 779 -0.04 19.24 31.31
C GLY A 779 1.30 18.72 31.82
N GLY A 780 1.93 19.51 32.70
CA GLY A 780 3.24 19.18 33.28
C GLY A 780 4.30 18.98 32.19
N ARG A 781 4.69 17.73 32.00
CA ARG A 781 5.78 17.27 31.09
C ARG A 781 5.30 16.85 29.70
N ILE A 782 3.99 16.75 29.49
CA ILE A 782 3.36 16.39 28.19
C ILE A 782 2.85 17.66 27.52
N SER A 783 3.18 17.85 26.25
CA SER A 783 2.68 18.96 25.43
C SER A 783 2.43 18.52 23.98
N GLY A 784 1.47 19.16 23.29
CA GLY A 784 1.12 18.82 21.92
C GLY A 784 0.20 17.61 21.77
N ALA A 785 -0.50 17.18 22.83
CA ALA A 785 -1.47 16.08 22.79
C ALA A 785 -2.65 16.32 21.83
N ALA A 786 -2.89 17.59 21.45
CA ALA A 786 -3.88 17.98 20.44
C ALA A 786 -3.26 18.60 19.16
N SER A 787 -1.96 18.37 18.91
CA SER A 787 -1.24 18.91 17.75
C SER A 787 -0.61 17.78 16.89
N PRO A 788 -0.04 18.09 15.72
CA PRO A 788 0.70 17.11 14.91
C PRO A 788 1.96 16.54 15.58
N THR A 789 2.44 17.16 16.66
CA THR A 789 3.67 16.78 17.35
C THR A 789 3.43 16.66 18.84
N LEU A 790 3.52 15.44 19.38
CA LEU A 790 3.53 15.18 20.81
C LEU A 790 4.95 15.24 21.33
N LEU A 791 5.14 15.94 22.44
CA LEU A 791 6.42 16.11 23.12
C LEU A 791 6.30 15.73 24.59
N LEU A 792 7.19 14.84 25.04
CA LEU A 792 7.42 14.52 26.44
C LEU A 792 8.77 15.11 26.83
N ASN A 793 8.77 16.25 27.53
CA ASN A 793 10.00 16.97 27.92
C ASN A 793 10.82 16.24 28.99
N THR A 794 10.18 15.32 29.71
CA THR A 794 10.82 14.50 30.73
C THR A 794 10.12 13.15 30.72
N VAL A 795 10.79 12.15 30.17
CA VAL A 795 10.31 10.77 30.10
C VAL A 795 10.46 10.11 31.47
N LEU A 796 9.39 9.47 31.94
CA LEU A 796 9.35 8.67 33.16
C LEU A 796 9.03 7.22 32.79
N GLN A 797 9.32 6.27 33.67
CA GLN A 797 9.02 4.86 33.42
C GLN A 797 7.54 4.60 33.09
N GLY A 798 6.63 5.35 33.73
CA GLY A 798 5.19 5.25 33.46
C GLY A 798 4.73 5.74 32.09
N ASP A 799 5.62 6.33 31.28
CA ASP A 799 5.32 6.71 29.88
C ASP A 799 5.51 5.57 28.89
N GLU A 800 6.17 4.50 29.31
CA GLU A 800 6.42 3.35 28.46
C GLU A 800 5.10 2.78 27.94
N GLY A 801 5.06 2.50 26.64
CA GLY A 801 3.87 1.96 25.99
C GLY A 801 3.68 2.41 24.56
N ASN A 802 2.50 2.11 24.02
CA ASN A 802 2.19 2.32 22.61
C ASN A 802 1.46 3.64 22.39
N TYR A 803 2.06 4.52 21.59
CA TYR A 803 1.54 5.82 21.21
C TYR A 803 0.83 5.75 19.85
N SER A 804 -0.34 6.37 19.77
CA SER A 804 -1.08 6.56 18.51
C SER A 804 -1.78 7.91 18.51
N VAL A 805 -2.15 8.41 17.33
CA VAL A 805 -2.90 9.66 17.18
C VAL A 805 -4.16 9.45 16.34
N VAL A 806 -5.27 10.05 16.78
CA VAL A 806 -6.49 10.16 15.99
C VAL A 806 -6.55 11.56 15.39
N VAL A 807 -6.65 11.64 14.07
CA VAL A 807 -6.82 12.87 13.30
C VAL A 807 -8.26 12.94 12.82
N THR A 808 -8.97 14.02 13.14
CA THR A 808 -10.41 14.18 12.86
C THR A 808 -10.70 15.49 12.14
N ASN A 809 -11.65 15.48 11.21
CA ASN A 809 -12.31 16.66 10.69
C ASN A 809 -13.83 16.42 10.57
N THR A 810 -14.56 17.36 9.98
CA THR A 810 -16.03 17.27 9.81
C THR A 810 -16.50 16.19 8.82
N ALA A 811 -15.57 15.58 8.08
CA ALA A 811 -15.83 14.54 7.09
C ALA A 811 -15.50 13.13 7.59
N GLY A 812 -14.63 12.98 8.59
CA GLY A 812 -14.29 11.68 9.17
C GLY A 812 -13.04 11.70 10.05
N THR A 813 -12.50 10.50 10.31
CA THR A 813 -11.37 10.27 11.21
C THR A 813 -10.33 9.34 10.59
N ALA A 814 -9.05 9.57 10.85
CA ALA A 814 -7.95 8.64 10.58
C ALA A 814 -7.19 8.34 11.88
N THR A 815 -6.71 7.11 12.05
CA THR A 815 -5.92 6.70 13.22
C THR A 815 -4.55 6.21 12.76
N SER A 816 -3.48 6.65 13.41
CA SER A 816 -2.12 6.23 13.07
C SER A 816 -1.86 4.77 13.46
N ALA A 817 -0.77 4.21 12.94
CA ALA A 817 -0.18 3.02 13.55
C ALA A 817 0.22 3.33 15.01
N SER A 818 0.22 2.28 15.83
CA SER A 818 0.73 2.35 17.20
C SER A 818 2.23 2.12 17.21
N VAL A 819 3.00 3.00 17.87
CA VAL A 819 4.46 2.87 17.99
C VAL A 819 4.90 2.89 19.45
N PRO A 820 5.89 2.07 19.85
CA PRO A 820 6.33 2.00 21.24
C PRO A 820 7.26 3.17 21.63
N LEU A 821 7.13 3.64 22.86
CA LEU A 821 8.18 4.29 23.63
C LEU A 821 8.79 3.25 24.58
N MET A 822 10.11 3.06 24.51
CA MET A 822 10.86 2.25 25.47
C MET A 822 11.68 3.15 26.40
N VAL A 823 11.61 2.90 27.71
CA VAL A 823 12.35 3.66 28.72
C VAL A 823 13.37 2.74 29.39
N LEU A 824 14.65 3.10 29.36
CA LEU A 824 15.73 2.24 29.88
C LEU A 824 15.91 2.42 31.41
N ASP A 825 15.85 1.34 32.17
CA ASP A 825 16.08 1.33 33.61
C ASP A 825 17.59 1.25 33.93
N PRO A 826 18.14 2.11 34.82
CA PRO A 826 19.51 1.96 35.31
C PRO A 826 19.65 0.68 36.18
N PRO A 827 20.89 0.19 36.38
CA PRO A 827 21.11 -0.96 37.24
C PRO A 827 20.78 -0.61 38.70
N PHE A 828 20.10 -1.53 39.38
CA PHE A 828 19.75 -1.41 40.79
C PHE A 828 20.09 -2.70 41.53
N ILE A 829 20.81 -2.59 42.64
CA ILE A 829 21.15 -3.74 43.48
C ILE A 829 19.95 -4.07 44.39
N ILE A 830 19.32 -5.21 44.13
CA ILE A 830 18.22 -5.73 44.96
C ILE A 830 18.77 -6.41 46.20
N THR A 831 19.80 -7.25 46.03
CA THR A 831 20.44 -7.98 47.12
C THR A 831 21.95 -7.84 47.01
N PRO A 832 22.60 -7.12 47.94
CA PRO A 832 24.05 -7.05 47.99
C PRO A 832 24.65 -8.38 48.49
N PRO A 833 25.97 -8.58 48.31
CA PRO A 833 26.69 -9.72 48.90
C PRO A 833 26.51 -9.76 50.42
N ALA A 834 26.27 -10.95 50.98
CA ALA A 834 26.14 -11.15 52.42
C ALA A 834 27.49 -11.51 53.07
N ASP A 835 27.68 -11.14 54.33
CA ASP A 835 28.84 -11.57 55.12
C ASP A 835 28.92 -13.10 55.23
N GLN A 836 30.13 -13.64 55.20
CA GLN A 836 30.41 -15.07 55.28
C GLN A 836 31.53 -15.34 56.30
N ALA A 837 31.30 -16.32 57.17
CA ALA A 837 32.29 -16.84 58.10
C ALA A 837 32.48 -18.32 57.83
N VAL A 838 33.68 -18.74 57.42
CA VAL A 838 33.95 -20.13 57.00
C VAL A 838 35.27 -20.67 57.52
N ASP A 839 35.37 -21.99 57.63
CA ASP A 839 36.62 -22.66 57.96
C ASP A 839 37.67 -22.50 56.84
N LEU A 840 38.95 -22.51 57.21
CA LEU A 840 40.06 -22.52 56.24
C LEU A 840 39.92 -23.72 55.27
N GLY A 841 40.08 -23.47 53.97
CA GLY A 841 39.92 -24.50 52.94
C GLY A 841 38.47 -24.77 52.52
N ALA A 842 37.48 -24.11 53.13
CA ALA A 842 36.10 -24.16 52.65
C ALA A 842 35.93 -23.36 51.33
N ASN A 843 34.83 -23.60 50.62
CA ASN A 843 34.46 -22.82 49.45
C ASN A 843 33.42 -21.76 49.84
N VAL A 844 33.62 -20.52 49.39
CA VAL A 844 32.69 -19.40 49.60
C VAL A 844 32.14 -18.92 48.28
N THR A 845 30.85 -18.57 48.25
CA THR A 845 30.24 -17.90 47.10
C THR A 845 29.52 -16.65 47.55
N PHE A 846 30.00 -15.50 47.10
CA PHE A 846 29.24 -14.26 47.16
C PHE A 846 28.29 -14.18 45.97
N THR A 847 27.06 -13.73 46.18
CA THR A 847 26.07 -13.54 45.13
C THR A 847 25.51 -12.12 45.19
N VAL A 848 25.11 -11.60 44.03
CA VAL A 848 24.38 -10.33 43.92
C VAL A 848 23.14 -10.55 43.07
N VAL A 849 22.04 -9.91 43.47
CA VAL A 849 20.84 -9.82 42.64
C VAL A 849 20.68 -8.37 42.24
N ALA A 850 20.65 -8.11 40.93
CA ALA A 850 20.46 -6.76 40.37
C ALA A 850 19.35 -6.77 39.31
N SER A 851 18.66 -5.64 39.18
CA SER A 851 17.70 -5.34 38.11
C SER A 851 18.20 -4.17 37.25
N GLY A 852 17.52 -3.89 36.15
CA GLY A 852 17.84 -2.83 35.19
C GLY A 852 17.64 -3.33 33.77
N THR A 853 17.69 -2.42 32.78
CA THR A 853 17.58 -2.85 31.38
C THR A 853 18.82 -3.67 30.98
N PRO A 854 18.65 -4.92 30.49
CA PRO A 854 19.77 -5.74 30.06
C PRO A 854 20.47 -5.21 28.79
N PRO A 855 21.75 -5.58 28.55
CA PRO A 855 22.59 -6.42 29.40
C PRO A 855 23.08 -5.69 30.65
N LEU A 856 23.10 -6.40 31.79
CA LEU A 856 23.78 -5.98 33.01
C LEU A 856 25.19 -6.59 33.01
N PHE A 857 26.22 -5.77 33.27
CA PHE A 857 27.61 -6.19 33.39
C PHE A 857 28.03 -6.13 34.86
N TYR A 858 28.79 -7.11 35.33
CA TYR A 858 29.25 -7.19 36.72
C TYR A 858 30.77 -7.12 36.77
N GLN A 859 31.32 -6.59 37.87
CA GLN A 859 32.74 -6.62 38.18
C GLN A 859 32.91 -6.69 39.70
N TRP A 860 33.36 -7.84 40.21
CA TRP A 860 33.64 -8.03 41.63
C TRP A 860 34.94 -7.38 42.03
N ARG A 861 34.98 -6.95 43.29
CA ARG A 861 36.08 -6.19 43.88
C ARG A 861 36.33 -6.71 45.29
N VAL A 862 37.60 -6.75 45.68
CA VAL A 862 38.04 -7.02 47.06
C VAL A 862 38.78 -5.80 47.56
N ASN A 863 38.37 -5.26 48.71
CA ASN A 863 38.93 -4.03 49.28
C ASN A 863 39.07 -2.93 48.22
N ASP A 864 37.97 -2.64 47.52
CA ASP A 864 37.85 -1.68 46.40
C ASP A 864 38.69 -1.96 45.13
N THR A 865 39.40 -3.08 45.05
CA THR A 865 40.21 -3.44 43.88
C THR A 865 39.52 -4.48 43.00
N ASN A 866 39.43 -4.23 41.70
CA ASN A 866 38.81 -5.16 40.74
C ASN A 866 39.52 -6.52 40.73
N ILE A 867 38.73 -7.58 40.88
CA ILE A 867 39.20 -8.96 40.76
C ILE A 867 39.12 -9.35 39.28
N ALA A 868 40.27 -9.63 38.66
CA ALA A 868 40.36 -9.94 37.24
C ALA A 868 39.47 -11.14 36.86
N GLY A 869 38.63 -10.96 35.84
CA GLY A 869 37.75 -12.01 35.31
C GLY A 869 36.52 -12.35 36.18
N ALA A 870 36.32 -11.66 37.30
CA ALA A 870 35.17 -11.86 38.17
C ALA A 870 33.98 -10.99 37.70
N THR A 871 33.33 -11.40 36.61
CA THR A 871 32.29 -10.61 35.91
C THR A 871 30.89 -11.22 35.90
N ALA A 872 30.67 -12.27 36.70
CA ALA A 872 29.36 -12.89 36.87
C ALA A 872 28.57 -12.27 38.03
N SER A 873 27.27 -12.55 38.13
CA SER A 873 26.44 -12.18 39.28
C SER A 873 26.77 -12.96 40.58
N SER A 874 27.76 -13.84 40.54
CA SER A 874 28.31 -14.54 41.69
C SER A 874 29.82 -14.67 41.59
N PHE A 875 30.51 -14.56 42.72
CA PHE A 875 31.95 -14.75 42.83
C PHE A 875 32.25 -15.87 43.81
N ASN A 876 32.92 -16.92 43.32
CA ASN A 876 33.30 -18.09 44.11
C ASN A 876 34.79 -18.06 44.42
N ILE A 877 35.11 -18.31 45.68
CA ILE A 877 36.46 -18.51 46.20
C ILE A 877 36.53 -19.97 46.63
N ALA A 878 37.34 -20.77 45.92
CA ALA A 878 37.55 -22.17 46.25
C ALA A 878 38.73 -22.30 47.21
N SER A 879 38.61 -23.17 48.22
CA SER A 879 39.66 -23.42 49.21
C SER A 879 40.21 -22.14 49.84
N VAL A 880 39.35 -21.38 50.52
CA VAL A 880 39.65 -20.09 51.16
C VAL A 880 40.95 -20.15 51.98
N GLN A 881 41.83 -19.18 51.73
CA GLN A 881 43.09 -18.94 52.43
C GLN A 881 42.99 -17.73 53.34
N LEU A 882 43.95 -17.57 54.26
CA LEU A 882 44.02 -16.40 55.15
C LEU A 882 44.06 -15.06 54.39
N ALA A 883 44.67 -15.03 53.20
CA ALA A 883 44.76 -13.82 52.39
C ALA A 883 43.44 -13.41 51.71
N ASP A 884 42.44 -14.30 51.69
CA ASP A 884 41.13 -14.03 51.08
C ASP A 884 40.18 -13.28 52.03
N SER A 885 40.54 -13.07 53.30
CA SER A 885 39.70 -12.26 54.20
C SER A 885 39.66 -10.80 53.74
N GLY A 886 38.47 -10.20 53.71
CA GLY A 886 38.29 -8.82 53.28
C GLY A 886 36.85 -8.47 52.92
N GLY A 887 36.63 -7.21 52.52
CA GLY A 887 35.34 -6.72 52.04
C GLY A 887 35.17 -6.99 50.54
N TYR A 888 34.08 -7.68 50.17
CA TYR A 888 33.76 -7.99 48.78
C TYR A 888 32.55 -7.18 48.31
N SER A 889 32.74 -6.37 47.26
CA SER A 889 31.66 -5.61 46.61
C SER A 889 31.61 -5.94 45.12
N VAL A 890 30.50 -5.60 44.47
CA VAL A 890 30.34 -5.78 43.02
C VAL A 890 29.80 -4.50 42.38
N GLN A 891 30.45 -4.09 41.31
CA GLN A 891 30.00 -3.03 40.42
C GLN A 891 29.08 -3.63 39.36
N VAL A 892 27.89 -3.07 39.17
CA VAL A 892 26.91 -3.49 38.17
C VAL A 892 26.59 -2.33 37.24
N SER A 893 26.73 -2.51 35.93
CA SER A 893 26.48 -1.46 34.93
C SER A 893 25.56 -1.91 33.80
N ASN A 894 24.92 -0.96 33.12
CA ASN A 894 24.29 -1.16 31.82
C ASN A 894 24.49 0.07 30.93
N ALA A 895 23.72 0.19 29.84
CA ALA A 895 23.81 1.33 28.91
C ALA A 895 23.42 2.70 29.53
N VAL A 896 22.82 2.70 30.72
CA VAL A 896 22.31 3.91 31.40
C VAL A 896 23.29 4.40 32.45
N ASP A 897 23.67 3.53 33.39
CA ASP A 897 24.44 3.91 34.58
C ASP A 897 25.23 2.73 35.16
N THR A 898 25.96 2.99 36.25
CA THR A 898 26.73 2.02 37.02
C THR A 898 26.51 2.21 38.52
N VAL A 899 26.21 1.11 39.22
CA VAL A 899 26.01 1.08 40.69
C VAL A 899 26.99 0.13 41.34
N ILE A 900 27.39 0.42 42.59
CA ILE A 900 28.26 -0.42 43.40
C ILE A 900 27.45 -0.95 44.59
N SER A 901 27.57 -2.25 44.88
CA SER A 901 26.92 -2.86 46.05
C SER A 901 27.58 -2.43 47.37
N LEU A 902 26.85 -2.61 48.47
CA LEU A 902 27.48 -2.73 49.80
C LEU A 902 28.43 -3.93 49.83
N GLU A 903 29.36 -3.93 50.78
CA GLU A 903 30.31 -5.03 50.98
C GLU A 903 29.68 -6.21 51.72
N GLY A 904 30.04 -7.42 51.32
CA GLY A 904 29.95 -8.62 52.15
C GLY A 904 31.35 -9.00 52.65
N VAL A 905 31.50 -9.18 53.96
CA VAL A 905 32.79 -9.44 54.61
C VAL A 905 33.07 -10.94 54.66
N LEU A 906 34.24 -11.37 54.20
CA LEU A 906 34.75 -12.73 54.41
C LEU A 906 35.63 -12.78 55.67
N SER A 907 35.22 -13.59 56.65
CA SER A 907 35.99 -13.91 57.85
C SER A 907 36.30 -15.41 57.93
N LEU A 908 37.48 -15.75 58.47
CA LEU A 908 37.88 -17.15 58.66
C LEU A 908 37.62 -17.62 60.09
N ILE A 909 37.08 -18.82 60.20
CA ILE A 909 36.98 -19.59 61.43
C ILE A 909 38.20 -20.52 61.49
N THR A 910 39.05 -20.34 62.51
CA THR A 910 40.23 -21.18 62.70
C THR A 910 39.93 -22.29 63.72
N PRO A 911 40.23 -23.58 63.42
CA PRO A 911 40.03 -24.65 64.38
C PRO A 911 41.01 -24.51 65.56
N PRO A 912 40.61 -24.87 66.78
CA PRO A 912 41.50 -24.83 67.93
C PRO A 912 42.67 -25.82 67.74
N PRO A 913 43.90 -25.49 68.16
CA PRO A 913 45.06 -26.36 67.99
C PRO A 913 44.83 -27.71 68.69
N GLN A 914 44.92 -28.80 67.91
CA GLN A 914 44.77 -30.17 68.39
C GLN A 914 46.14 -30.80 68.58
N LEU A 915 46.36 -31.42 69.73
CA LEU A 915 47.58 -32.17 69.99
C LEU A 915 47.66 -33.39 69.05
N SER A 916 48.74 -33.50 68.27
CA SER A 916 48.92 -34.53 67.25
C SER A 916 49.98 -35.57 67.60
N ALA A 917 50.99 -35.20 68.41
CA ALA A 917 51.99 -36.15 68.91
C ALA A 917 52.62 -35.68 70.23
N LEU A 918 53.08 -36.66 71.01
CA LEU A 918 53.78 -36.49 72.28
C LEU A 918 54.98 -37.44 72.28
N ASP A 919 56.18 -36.88 72.23
CA ASP A 919 57.42 -37.67 72.21
C ASP A 919 58.31 -37.33 73.39
N SER A 920 58.80 -38.36 74.09
CA SER A 920 59.82 -38.26 75.12
C SER A 920 61.11 -38.89 74.64
N SER A 921 62.05 -38.08 74.16
CA SER A 921 63.37 -38.56 73.72
C SER A 921 64.47 -37.57 74.09
N GLY A 922 65.67 -38.08 74.38
CA GLY A 922 66.84 -37.25 74.64
C GLY A 922 66.75 -36.31 75.86
N GLY A 923 65.90 -36.61 76.85
CA GLY A 923 65.72 -35.77 78.03
C GLY A 923 64.65 -34.66 77.90
N ASN A 924 63.96 -34.59 76.76
CA ASN A 924 62.92 -33.60 76.48
C ASN A 924 61.56 -34.26 76.22
N PHE A 925 60.50 -33.52 76.53
CA PHE A 925 59.12 -33.78 76.17
C PHE A 925 58.69 -32.83 75.06
N THR A 926 58.33 -33.36 73.89
CA THR A 926 57.95 -32.56 72.73
C THR A 926 56.47 -32.70 72.45
N LEU A 927 55.75 -31.58 72.52
CA LEU A 927 54.36 -31.48 72.09
C LEU A 927 54.33 -31.05 70.63
N THR A 928 53.66 -31.82 69.79
CA THR A 928 53.34 -31.41 68.42
C THR A 928 51.84 -31.25 68.31
N TRP A 929 51.38 -30.13 67.76
CA TRP A 929 49.95 -29.85 67.54
C TRP A 929 49.69 -29.46 66.08
N SER A 930 48.43 -29.58 65.67
CA SER A 930 47.92 -29.06 64.40
C SER A 930 48.02 -27.54 64.41
N ALA A 931 48.72 -26.99 63.44
CA ALA A 931 48.98 -25.57 63.36
C ALA A 931 48.69 -25.06 61.95
N LEU A 932 48.32 -23.79 61.86
CA LEU A 932 48.14 -23.10 60.60
C LEU A 932 49.42 -22.34 60.28
N GLY A 933 50.01 -22.62 59.11
CA GLY A 933 51.21 -21.92 58.65
C GLY A 933 51.01 -20.40 58.68
N GLY A 934 51.95 -19.67 59.27
CA GLY A 934 51.92 -18.23 59.46
C GLY A 934 51.24 -17.77 60.76
N LYS A 935 50.54 -18.64 61.50
CA LYS A 935 49.97 -18.32 62.82
C LYS A 935 50.99 -18.56 63.94
N THR A 936 50.91 -17.74 64.96
CA THR A 936 51.76 -17.84 66.16
C THR A 936 50.98 -18.51 67.29
N TYR A 937 51.63 -19.46 67.96
CA TYR A 937 51.04 -20.24 69.03
C TYR A 937 51.86 -20.09 70.31
N ARG A 938 51.17 -20.01 71.44
CA ARG A 938 51.77 -20.00 72.77
C ARG A 938 51.52 -21.33 73.46
N VAL A 939 52.59 -22.00 73.86
CA VAL A 939 52.51 -23.18 74.74
C VAL A 939 52.66 -22.70 76.17
N GLN A 940 51.76 -23.14 77.03
CA GLN A 940 51.84 -22.89 78.46
C GLN A 940 51.78 -24.21 79.21
N TYR A 941 52.39 -24.24 80.40
CA TYR A 941 52.38 -25.41 81.27
C TYR A 941 52.02 -25.08 82.72
N LYS A 942 51.68 -26.11 83.48
CA LYS A 942 51.61 -26.12 84.94
C LYS A 942 51.91 -27.51 85.48
N ASP A 943 52.45 -27.58 86.69
CA ASP A 943 52.87 -28.85 87.30
C ASP A 943 51.74 -29.48 88.14
N ASN A 944 50.71 -28.70 88.52
CA ASN A 944 49.49 -29.19 89.15
C ASN A 944 48.23 -28.65 88.42
N LEU A 945 47.24 -29.51 88.17
CA LEU A 945 45.96 -29.11 87.59
C LEU A 945 45.17 -28.10 88.46
N ASP A 946 45.43 -28.08 89.76
CA ASP A 946 44.76 -27.15 90.69
C ASP A 946 45.38 -25.74 90.67
N ASP A 947 46.54 -25.54 90.04
CA ASP A 947 47.14 -24.21 89.90
C ASP A 947 46.26 -23.31 89.02
N THR A 948 46.00 -22.09 89.51
CA THR A 948 45.17 -21.10 88.82
C THR A 948 45.88 -20.43 87.64
N ASN A 949 47.21 -20.36 87.69
CA ASN A 949 48.01 -19.66 86.69
C ASN A 949 48.76 -20.65 85.80
N TRP A 950 48.76 -20.37 84.50
CA TRP A 950 49.59 -21.07 83.53
C TRP A 950 50.91 -20.32 83.34
N THR A 951 52.01 -21.04 83.16
CA THR A 951 53.34 -20.47 82.90
C THR A 951 53.69 -20.59 81.43
N ASP A 952 54.19 -19.52 80.81
CA ASP A 952 54.57 -19.53 79.39
C ASP A 952 55.85 -20.34 79.15
N LEU A 953 55.78 -21.27 78.19
CA LEU A 953 56.95 -21.99 77.69
C LEU A 953 57.58 -21.22 76.53
N ALA A 954 58.32 -20.17 76.85
CA ALA A 954 58.90 -19.25 75.87
C ALA A 954 59.98 -19.90 74.98
N PRO A 955 60.24 -19.39 73.77
CA PRO A 955 59.43 -18.42 73.02
C PRO A 955 58.16 -19.03 72.39
N ASP A 956 57.23 -18.17 71.99
CA ASP A 956 56.09 -18.55 71.14
C ASP A 956 56.56 -19.20 69.83
N VAL A 957 55.71 -20.02 69.22
CA VAL A 957 56.02 -20.79 68.02
C VAL A 957 55.18 -20.27 66.86
N THR A 958 55.82 -19.64 65.88
CA THR A 958 55.19 -19.36 64.59
C THR A 958 55.28 -20.61 63.73
N ALA A 959 54.12 -21.20 63.44
CA ALA A 959 54.05 -22.39 62.60
C ALA A 959 54.44 -22.05 61.17
N THR A 960 55.32 -22.84 60.56
CA THR A 960 55.69 -22.71 59.14
C THR A 960 54.98 -23.72 58.25
N GLY A 961 54.18 -24.60 58.85
CA GLY A 961 53.47 -25.69 58.16
C GLY A 961 52.23 -26.16 58.93
N PRO A 962 51.67 -27.33 58.57
CA PRO A 962 50.41 -27.85 59.12
C PRO A 962 50.52 -28.35 60.57
N THR A 963 51.73 -28.40 61.11
CA THR A 963 52.01 -28.73 62.51
C THR A 963 53.05 -27.76 63.06
N ALA A 964 52.98 -27.54 64.37
CA ALA A 964 54.02 -26.87 65.11
C ALA A 964 54.37 -27.71 66.33
N SER A 965 55.62 -27.62 66.77
CA SER A 965 56.09 -28.36 67.93
C SER A 965 56.87 -27.48 68.87
N LYS A 966 56.81 -27.85 70.15
CA LYS A 966 57.57 -27.21 71.22
C LYS A 966 58.10 -28.28 72.16
N SER A 967 59.41 -28.25 72.39
CA SER A 967 60.06 -29.11 73.37
C SER A 967 60.18 -28.39 74.71
N ASP A 968 59.91 -29.13 75.78
CA ASP A 968 60.12 -28.77 77.17
C ASP A 968 61.09 -29.80 77.78
N PRO A 969 62.15 -29.41 78.50
CA PRO A 969 62.96 -30.35 79.27
C PRO A 969 62.09 -31.18 80.24
N LEU A 970 62.40 -32.47 80.43
CA LEU A 970 61.64 -33.34 81.34
C LEU A 970 61.64 -32.75 82.76
N GLY A 971 60.46 -32.32 83.20
CA GLY A 971 60.20 -31.71 84.50
C GLY A 971 59.77 -32.70 85.59
N PRO A 972 59.05 -32.25 86.63
CA PRO A 972 58.53 -33.10 87.70
C PRO A 972 57.57 -34.18 87.19
N ALA A 973 57.27 -35.18 88.04
CA ALA A 973 56.55 -36.41 87.67
C ALA A 973 55.16 -36.21 87.04
N GLN A 974 54.55 -35.02 87.16
CA GLN A 974 53.31 -34.62 86.51
C GLN A 974 53.45 -33.20 85.97
N ARG A 975 53.08 -32.98 84.70
CA ARG A 975 53.04 -31.67 84.02
C ARG A 975 51.91 -31.65 82.98
N PHE A 976 51.18 -30.54 82.92
CA PHE A 976 50.03 -30.32 82.05
C PHE A 976 50.31 -29.16 81.10
N TYR A 977 49.87 -29.28 79.85
CA TYR A 977 50.12 -28.30 78.81
C TYR A 977 48.82 -27.82 78.17
N ARG A 978 48.81 -26.56 77.70
CA ARG A 978 47.82 -26.06 76.76
C ARG A 978 48.51 -25.27 75.66
N VAL A 979 47.88 -25.26 74.50
CA VAL A 979 48.31 -24.49 73.34
C VAL A 979 47.25 -23.44 73.04
N LEU A 980 47.68 -22.18 72.97
CA LEU A 980 46.83 -21.05 72.62
C LEU A 980 47.25 -20.57 71.23
N ALA A 981 46.30 -20.40 70.33
CA ALA A 981 46.54 -19.69 69.08
C ALA A 981 46.46 -18.18 69.38
N LEU A 982 47.49 -17.43 68.97
CA LEU A 982 47.57 -15.98 69.18
C LEU A 982 46.98 -15.29 67.94
N ASP A 983 45.65 -15.39 67.83
CA ASP A 983 44.82 -14.83 66.77
C ASP A 983 44.04 -13.62 67.28
#